data_AF-A0A850P9M2-F1
#
_entry.id   AF-A0A850P9M2-F1
#
_cell.length_a   1.000
_cell.length_b   1.000
_cell.length_c   1.000
_cell.angle_alpha   90.00
_cell.angle_beta   90.00
_cell.angle_gamma   90.00
#
_symmetry.space_group_name_H-M   'P 1'
#
loop_
_entity.id
_entity.type
_entity.pdbx_description
1 polymer ?
#
loop_
_entity_poly.entity_id
_entity_poly.type
_entity_poly.pdbx_seq_one_letter_code
_entity_poly.pdbx_strand_id
1 'polypeptide(L)'
;MARPSGLAWLYAPSPASLLFAVRTTAAAIISLLIAMWMELDSPQWSAMTVWIVAQNSRGESLSKSRWRVVGTAVGVVMAVLFTALFPQQPFLFLPAIALWLGLCCTVATMVRNFRAYAAVLAGYSCAIVGLAAASNPNDIFTVAVSRSTYIMLGIVVEGSLAALFAINGETQARIALRAKLTSAMDSATDAVAHVLDGGEHAFQRSRALFGTILTINDQIEFTEVEMGHHGSEGDHARAALAAVSVLLSRALGMATRMAALPDEQSDFRATAGMARDLMRDIPPLLAHDEGAANAMVRVRALQDQCRARITAALGEELPPQGGVSEEHMTMLLDRRVLHQALWELLDDLYFALREFHASTRPDVRDHFHFRLPAPRDYTEALHNGIRATASITVASLIWEVTAWSSGLGFITIISLTVGLFATRENPVIATSNFFRGTVAAAIVAGIMSLWVVPAVNDPTTLAAVLAVPMIVGGLAARNASTALAAAAYNIFTINMISPLNGGRETEIAYFNSAVATVLGAGCAVLIFRMVLPFNTDSVRWRMRGRILGDLRRLAASPALPDTRRWVGYSADRMARVVRHAGPAPAPVIEAYLQGTLAAMTIGLNVIRLRHLHARQQLPPSARRPVEVVLRRMTQFTGRYGRTAAMAHAATRILRQLEIRESDIEKRLEMTRAIAYLLVISNELDQNADFLNAQRPYRRVDGA
;
A
#
# COMPACT_ATOMS: atom_id res chain seq x y z
N MET A 1 20.72 22.43 2.53
CA MET A 1 20.65 21.98 1.12
C MET A 1 19.61 22.84 0.40
N ALA A 2 20.03 23.60 -0.61
CA ALA A 2 19.11 24.40 -1.43
C ALA A 2 18.07 23.46 -2.08
N ARG A 3 16.78 23.80 -2.00
CA ARG A 3 15.74 23.05 -2.72
C ARG A 3 16.11 23.10 -4.21
N PRO A 4 16.25 21.96 -4.90
CA PRO A 4 16.50 21.97 -6.33
C PRO A 4 15.40 22.80 -7.01
N SER A 5 15.78 23.62 -7.99
CA SER A 5 14.83 24.41 -8.77
C SER A 5 13.74 23.47 -9.33
N GLY A 6 12.49 23.95 -9.44
CA GLY A 6 11.38 23.12 -9.91
C GLY A 6 11.55 22.53 -11.32
N LEU A 7 12.56 22.98 -12.07
CA LEU A 7 12.88 22.56 -13.44
C LEU A 7 14.19 21.77 -13.57
N ALA A 8 14.88 21.44 -12.46
CA ALA A 8 16.14 20.68 -12.49
C ALA A 8 16.02 19.34 -13.23
N TRP A 9 14.84 18.72 -13.21
CA TRP A 9 14.55 17.48 -13.93
C TRP A 9 14.66 17.60 -15.46
N LEU A 10 14.56 18.82 -16.02
CA LEU A 10 14.61 19.07 -17.45
C LEU A 10 16.03 19.36 -17.95
N TYR A 11 16.79 20.22 -17.26
CA TYR A 11 18.12 20.65 -17.70
C TYR A 11 19.28 19.84 -17.12
N ALA A 12 19.06 19.13 -16.00
CA ALA A 12 20.06 18.25 -15.38
C ALA A 12 19.43 16.91 -14.94
N PRO A 13 18.89 16.11 -15.88
CA PRO A 13 18.28 14.83 -15.56
C PRO A 13 19.31 13.80 -15.10
N SER A 14 18.90 12.90 -14.20
CA SER A 14 19.73 11.74 -13.87
C SER A 14 19.94 10.86 -15.10
N PRO A 15 21.08 10.16 -15.23
CA PRO A 15 21.32 9.25 -16.36
C PRO A 15 20.23 8.18 -16.52
N ALA A 16 19.69 7.67 -15.40
CA ALA A 16 18.60 6.71 -15.41
C ALA A 16 17.29 7.32 -15.94
N SER A 17 16.99 8.57 -15.59
CA SER A 17 15.80 9.28 -16.10
C SER A 17 15.89 9.53 -17.61
N LEU A 18 17.07 9.95 -18.08
CA LEU A 18 17.32 10.19 -19.50
C LEU A 18 17.24 8.89 -20.31
N LEU A 19 17.87 7.82 -19.83
CA LEU A 19 17.81 6.50 -20.46
C LEU A 19 16.36 6.00 -20.56
N PHE A 20 15.58 6.15 -19.49
CA PHE A 20 14.16 5.80 -19.51
C PHE A 20 13.38 6.60 -20.57
N ALA A 21 13.57 7.92 -20.61
CA ALA A 21 12.86 8.81 -21.53
C ALA A 21 13.19 8.49 -23.00
N VAL A 22 14.48 8.33 -23.32
CA VAL A 22 14.95 8.02 -24.68
C VAL A 22 14.50 6.63 -25.11
N ARG A 23 14.70 5.60 -24.26
CA ARG A 23 14.29 4.22 -24.57
C ARG A 23 12.78 4.11 -24.80
N THR A 24 11.98 4.72 -23.93
CA THR A 24 10.52 4.65 -24.03
C THR A 24 10.01 5.43 -25.25
N THR A 25 10.65 6.55 -25.58
CA THR A 25 10.38 7.30 -26.82
C THR A 25 10.71 6.47 -28.05
N ALA A 26 11.88 5.82 -28.09
CA ALA A 26 12.25 4.93 -29.18
C ALA A 26 11.25 3.78 -29.34
N ALA A 27 10.84 3.12 -28.25
CA ALA A 27 9.83 2.07 -28.29
C ALA A 27 8.48 2.58 -28.83
N ALA A 28 8.04 3.77 -28.40
CA ALA A 28 6.77 4.35 -28.83
C ALA A 28 6.79 4.76 -30.30
N ILE A 29 7.91 5.30 -30.80
CA ILE A 29 8.11 5.62 -32.22
C ILE A 29 8.18 4.34 -33.07
N ILE A 30 8.97 3.34 -32.66
CA ILE A 30 9.06 2.06 -33.38
C ILE A 30 7.67 1.41 -33.47
N SER A 31 6.93 1.40 -32.36
CA SER A 31 5.56 0.89 -32.30
C SER A 31 4.61 1.67 -33.23
N LEU A 32 4.74 2.99 -33.28
CA LEU A 32 3.98 3.83 -34.20
C LEU A 32 4.28 3.50 -35.66
N LEU A 33 5.57 3.44 -36.02
CA LEU A 33 6.01 3.19 -37.39
C LEU A 33 5.62 1.80 -37.86
N ILE A 34 5.67 0.78 -37.00
CA ILE A 34 5.17 -0.56 -37.33
C ILE A 34 3.66 -0.52 -37.55
N ALA A 35 2.90 0.18 -36.71
CA ALA A 35 1.45 0.30 -36.86
C ALA A 35 1.06 1.03 -38.16
N MET A 36 1.81 2.07 -38.53
CA MET A 36 1.70 2.77 -39.81
C MET A 36 2.08 1.85 -40.97
N TRP A 37 3.17 1.09 -40.87
CA TRP A 37 3.59 0.15 -41.90
C TRP A 37 2.58 -0.98 -42.13
N MET A 38 1.86 -1.40 -41.08
CA MET A 38 0.74 -2.35 -41.17
C MET A 38 -0.57 -1.72 -41.67
N GLU A 39 -0.56 -0.44 -42.06
CA GLU A 39 -1.72 0.33 -42.54
C GLU A 39 -2.93 0.30 -41.59
N LEU A 40 -2.68 0.27 -40.29
CA LEU A 40 -3.76 0.25 -39.31
C LEU A 40 -4.46 1.62 -39.20
N ASP A 41 -5.78 1.62 -39.02
CA ASP A 41 -6.64 2.83 -39.02
C ASP A 41 -6.25 3.94 -38.03
N SER A 42 -5.65 3.61 -36.89
CA SER A 42 -5.34 4.55 -35.80
C SER A 42 -4.05 4.17 -35.06
N PRO A 43 -2.87 4.36 -35.69
CA PRO A 43 -1.58 3.89 -35.18
C PRO A 43 -1.15 4.58 -33.88
N GLN A 44 -1.67 5.77 -33.58
CA GLN A 44 -1.41 6.52 -32.35
C GLN A 44 -1.71 5.71 -31.08
N TRP A 45 -2.66 4.77 -31.12
CA TRP A 45 -3.01 3.92 -29.98
C TRP A 45 -1.92 2.92 -29.61
N SER A 46 -1.11 2.49 -30.58
CA SER A 46 0.02 1.59 -30.35
C SER A 46 1.12 2.29 -29.55
N ALA A 47 1.45 3.52 -29.94
CA ALA A 47 2.42 4.36 -29.24
C ALA A 47 1.94 4.80 -27.85
N MET A 48 0.65 5.14 -27.70
CA MET A 48 0.05 5.39 -26.39
C MET A 48 0.18 4.18 -25.47
N THR A 49 -0.01 2.98 -26.00
CA THR A 49 0.10 1.76 -25.19
C THR A 49 1.49 1.61 -24.61
N VAL A 50 2.56 1.89 -25.38
CA VAL A 50 3.95 1.90 -24.89
C VAL A 50 4.09 2.84 -23.68
N TRP A 51 3.62 4.08 -23.80
CA TRP A 51 3.67 5.04 -22.69
C TRP A 51 2.84 4.63 -21.48
N ILE A 52 1.72 3.93 -21.69
CA ILE A 52 0.88 3.46 -20.60
C ILE A 52 1.54 2.29 -19.88
N VAL A 53 2.19 1.36 -20.57
CA VAL A 53 2.79 0.18 -19.93
C VAL A 53 4.17 0.45 -19.35
N ALA A 54 5.00 1.28 -19.99
CA ALA A 54 6.34 1.59 -19.54
C ALA A 54 6.38 2.07 -18.08
N GLN A 55 7.02 1.29 -17.21
CA GLN A 55 7.21 1.57 -15.78
C GLN A 55 8.70 1.70 -15.41
N ASN A 56 8.95 2.01 -14.14
CA ASN A 56 10.30 2.24 -13.62
C ASN A 56 11.14 0.97 -13.56
N SER A 57 10.50 -0.18 -13.29
CA SER A 57 11.11 -1.50 -13.31
C SER A 57 10.50 -2.37 -14.39
N ARG A 58 11.24 -3.40 -14.82
CA ARG A 58 10.76 -4.35 -15.83
C ARG A 58 9.62 -5.18 -15.27
N GLY A 59 9.70 -5.59 -13.99
CA GLY A 59 8.63 -6.32 -13.32
C GLY A 59 7.31 -5.54 -13.25
N GLU A 60 7.37 -4.23 -12.96
CA GLU A 60 6.20 -3.36 -12.98
C GLU A 60 5.61 -3.26 -14.40
N SER A 61 6.44 -3.07 -15.43
CA SER A 61 5.98 -2.97 -16.82
C SER A 61 5.32 -4.26 -17.29
N LEU A 62 5.95 -5.42 -17.04
CA LEU A 62 5.43 -6.72 -17.44
C LEU A 62 4.11 -7.04 -16.72
N SER A 63 4.02 -6.77 -15.42
CA SER A 63 2.78 -6.96 -14.66
C SER A 63 1.66 -6.05 -15.20
N LYS A 64 1.96 -4.78 -15.46
CA LYS A 64 0.99 -3.83 -16.03
C LYS A 64 0.54 -4.25 -17.42
N SER A 65 1.44 -4.71 -18.29
CA SER A 65 1.14 -5.23 -19.62
C SER A 65 0.22 -6.45 -19.58
N ARG A 66 0.50 -7.44 -18.72
CA ARG A 66 -0.36 -8.63 -18.54
C ARG A 66 -1.78 -8.25 -18.14
N TRP A 67 -1.91 -7.38 -17.14
CA TRP A 67 -3.22 -6.91 -16.67
C TRP A 67 -3.91 -5.98 -17.67
N ARG A 68 -3.13 -5.29 -18.52
CA ARG A 68 -3.68 -4.53 -19.65
C ARG A 68 -4.38 -5.44 -20.65
N VAL A 69 -3.74 -6.55 -21.03
CA VAL A 69 -4.34 -7.55 -21.93
C VAL A 69 -5.67 -8.07 -21.36
N VAL A 70 -5.69 -8.47 -20.10
CA VAL A 70 -6.90 -8.99 -19.44
C VAL A 70 -8.01 -7.96 -19.41
N GLY A 71 -7.72 -6.72 -18.98
CA GLY A 71 -8.72 -5.66 -18.91
C GLY A 71 -9.28 -5.29 -20.29
N THR A 72 -8.42 -5.17 -21.31
CA THR A 72 -8.85 -4.87 -22.68
C THR A 72 -9.70 -6.00 -23.25
N ALA A 73 -9.32 -7.26 -23.06
CA ALA A 73 -10.10 -8.40 -23.55
C ALA A 73 -11.52 -8.40 -22.97
N VAL A 74 -11.65 -8.25 -21.64
CA VAL A 74 -12.96 -8.16 -20.98
C VAL A 74 -13.75 -6.94 -21.47
N GLY A 75 -13.11 -5.78 -21.62
CA GLY A 75 -13.77 -4.56 -22.09
C GLY A 75 -14.27 -4.66 -23.54
N VAL A 76 -13.47 -5.24 -24.44
CA VAL A 76 -13.82 -5.47 -25.84
C VAL A 76 -15.00 -6.44 -25.95
N VAL A 77 -14.98 -7.56 -25.23
CA VAL A 77 -16.08 -8.53 -25.21
C VAL A 77 -17.38 -7.88 -24.73
N MET A 78 -17.31 -7.08 -23.67
CA MET A 78 -18.49 -6.37 -23.16
C MET A 78 -19.01 -5.28 -24.11
N ALA A 79 -18.12 -4.59 -24.83
CA ALA A 79 -18.53 -3.63 -25.86
C ALA A 79 -19.31 -4.32 -26.98
N VAL A 80 -18.78 -5.43 -27.51
CA VAL A 80 -19.45 -6.24 -28.54
C VAL A 80 -20.80 -6.74 -28.03
N LEU A 81 -20.87 -7.23 -26.79
CA LEU A 81 -22.10 -7.70 -26.17
C LEU A 81 -23.15 -6.58 -26.07
N PHE A 82 -22.79 -5.39 -25.58
CA PHE A 82 -23.74 -4.29 -25.47
C PHE A 82 -24.18 -3.75 -26.82
N THR A 83 -23.29 -3.66 -27.81
CA THR A 83 -23.65 -3.27 -29.17
C THR A 83 -24.59 -4.31 -29.82
N ALA A 84 -24.39 -5.60 -29.54
CA ALA A 84 -25.25 -6.67 -30.03
C ALA A 84 -26.63 -6.74 -29.33
N LEU A 85 -26.70 -6.43 -28.04
CA LEU A 85 -27.96 -6.43 -27.27
C LEU A 85 -28.81 -5.18 -27.50
N PHE A 86 -28.17 -4.02 -27.71
CA PHE A 86 -28.83 -2.73 -27.86
C PHE A 86 -28.48 -2.04 -29.19
N PRO A 87 -28.60 -2.73 -30.35
CA PRO A 87 -28.33 -2.11 -31.63
C PRO A 87 -29.33 -0.97 -31.82
N GLN A 88 -28.83 0.24 -32.12
CA GLN A 88 -29.65 1.41 -32.43
C GLN A 88 -30.58 1.88 -31.29
N GLN A 89 -30.34 1.49 -30.04
CA GLN A 89 -31.08 1.97 -28.85
C GLN A 89 -30.17 2.74 -27.87
N PRO A 90 -29.85 4.03 -28.13
CA PRO A 90 -28.94 4.83 -27.30
C PRO A 90 -29.36 4.89 -25.82
N PHE A 91 -30.68 4.97 -25.57
CA PHE A 91 -31.26 5.03 -24.23
C PHE A 91 -31.01 3.79 -23.36
N LEU A 92 -30.70 2.63 -23.94
CA LEU A 92 -30.29 1.44 -23.19
C LEU A 92 -28.78 1.23 -23.24
N PHE A 93 -28.16 1.55 -24.37
CA PHE A 93 -26.73 1.40 -24.59
C PHE A 93 -25.87 2.27 -23.64
N LEU A 94 -26.19 3.56 -23.52
CA LEU A 94 -25.40 4.49 -22.70
C LEU A 94 -25.52 4.16 -21.19
N PRO A 95 -26.71 3.87 -20.63
CA PRO A 95 -26.82 3.39 -19.25
C PRO A 95 -26.14 2.04 -19.02
N ALA A 96 -26.15 1.11 -19.98
CA ALA A 96 -25.45 -0.16 -19.85
C ALA A 96 -23.93 0.03 -19.71
N ILE A 97 -23.33 0.90 -20.53
CA ILE A 97 -21.91 1.29 -20.39
C ILE A 97 -21.67 1.97 -19.05
N ALA A 98 -22.56 2.87 -18.62
CA ALA A 98 -22.45 3.58 -17.34
C ALA A 98 -22.47 2.64 -16.13
N LEU A 99 -23.38 1.66 -16.12
CA LEU A 99 -23.48 0.65 -15.07
C LEU A 99 -22.28 -0.29 -15.09
N TRP A 100 -21.81 -0.69 -16.28
CA TRP A 100 -20.62 -1.53 -16.41
C TRP A 100 -19.36 -0.84 -15.90
N LEU A 101 -19.13 0.43 -16.26
CA LEU A 101 -18.01 1.20 -15.71
C LEU A 101 -18.15 1.35 -14.19
N GLY A 102 -19.37 1.60 -13.68
CA GLY A 102 -19.64 1.65 -12.25
C GLY A 102 -19.25 0.36 -11.53
N LEU A 103 -19.69 -0.79 -12.04
CA LEU A 103 -19.35 -2.11 -11.52
C LEU A 103 -17.83 -2.35 -11.55
N CYS A 104 -17.18 -2.02 -12.67
CA CYS A 104 -15.73 -2.10 -12.84
C CYS A 104 -14.99 -1.26 -11.79
N CYS A 105 -15.40 -0.01 -11.54
CA CYS A 105 -14.83 0.87 -10.52
C CYS A 105 -15.05 0.35 -9.10
N THR A 106 -16.21 -0.26 -8.82
CA THR A 106 -16.49 -0.93 -7.55
C THR A 106 -15.57 -2.13 -7.35
N VAL A 107 -15.46 -3.03 -8.33
CA VAL A 107 -14.55 -4.18 -8.27
C VAL A 107 -13.10 -3.73 -8.13
N ALA A 108 -12.68 -2.72 -8.88
CA ALA A 108 -11.33 -2.18 -8.84
C ALA A 108 -10.94 -1.67 -7.45
N THR A 109 -11.87 -1.05 -6.72
CA THR A 109 -11.63 -0.56 -5.35
C THR A 109 -11.47 -1.71 -4.33
N MET A 110 -11.95 -2.92 -4.66
CA MET A 110 -11.85 -4.11 -3.78
C MET A 110 -10.59 -4.95 -4.01
N VAL A 111 -9.87 -4.73 -5.12
CA VAL A 111 -8.65 -5.45 -5.48
C VAL A 111 -7.43 -4.51 -5.41
N ARG A 112 -6.21 -5.07 -5.39
CA ARG A 112 -4.95 -4.30 -5.29
C ARG A 112 -4.09 -4.42 -6.54
N ASN A 113 -3.10 -3.54 -6.63
CA ASN A 113 -2.05 -3.54 -7.66
C ASN A 113 -2.65 -3.46 -9.06
N PHE A 114 -2.00 -4.02 -10.08
CA PHE A 114 -2.48 -3.92 -11.46
C PHE A 114 -3.77 -4.70 -11.74
N ARG A 115 -4.27 -5.49 -10.78
CA ARG A 115 -5.61 -6.09 -10.85
C ARG A 115 -6.71 -5.02 -10.81
N ALA A 116 -6.52 -4.00 -9.97
CA ALA A 116 -7.42 -2.85 -9.92
C ALA A 116 -7.40 -2.10 -11.25
N TYR A 117 -6.20 -1.94 -11.82
CA TYR A 117 -6.02 -1.36 -13.14
C TYR A 117 -6.76 -2.14 -14.24
N ALA A 118 -6.69 -3.48 -14.25
CA ALA A 118 -7.41 -4.31 -15.22
C ALA A 118 -8.94 -4.16 -15.11
N ALA A 119 -9.47 -4.14 -13.88
CA ALA A 119 -10.91 -3.96 -13.65
C ALA A 119 -11.40 -2.60 -14.19
N VAL A 120 -10.70 -1.51 -13.88
CA VAL A 120 -11.01 -0.18 -14.43
C VAL A 120 -10.87 -0.15 -15.96
N LEU A 121 -9.79 -0.74 -16.49
CA LEU A 121 -9.51 -0.81 -17.92
C LEU A 121 -10.61 -1.56 -18.68
N ALA A 122 -11.19 -2.61 -18.11
CA ALA A 122 -12.35 -3.29 -18.69
C ALA A 122 -13.56 -2.37 -18.82
N GLY A 123 -13.76 -1.46 -17.86
CA GLY A 123 -14.82 -0.45 -17.92
C GLY A 123 -14.59 0.57 -19.03
N TYR A 124 -13.47 1.31 -18.99
CA TYR A 124 -13.26 2.38 -19.97
C TYR A 124 -12.90 1.86 -21.37
N SER A 125 -12.34 0.64 -21.52
CA SER A 125 -12.15 0.04 -22.85
C SER A 125 -13.48 -0.33 -23.49
N CYS A 126 -14.45 -0.80 -22.69
CA CYS A 126 -15.81 -1.01 -23.15
C CYS A 126 -16.42 0.30 -23.67
N ALA A 127 -16.25 1.40 -22.93
CA ALA A 127 -16.68 2.73 -23.38
C ALA A 127 -15.96 3.18 -24.67
N ILE A 128 -14.63 3.06 -24.76
CA ILE A 128 -13.85 3.45 -25.95
C ILE A 128 -14.33 2.69 -27.19
N VAL A 129 -14.42 1.37 -27.11
CA VAL A 129 -14.76 0.51 -28.26
C VAL A 129 -16.25 0.64 -28.62
N GLY A 130 -17.12 0.63 -27.61
CA GLY A 130 -18.56 0.74 -27.80
C GLY A 130 -18.97 2.10 -28.38
N LEU A 131 -18.41 3.21 -27.87
CA LEU A 131 -18.73 4.55 -28.36
C LEU A 131 -18.13 4.82 -29.74
N ALA A 132 -16.97 4.24 -30.06
CA ALA A 132 -16.39 4.37 -31.40
C ALA A 132 -17.25 3.70 -32.49
N ALA A 133 -17.93 2.61 -32.17
CA ALA A 133 -18.86 1.92 -33.08
C ALA A 133 -20.32 2.37 -32.92
N ALA A 134 -20.62 3.38 -32.11
CA ALA A 134 -21.99 3.80 -31.83
C ALA A 134 -22.70 4.38 -33.06
N SER A 135 -21.96 5.05 -33.96
CA SER A 135 -22.49 5.55 -35.23
C SER A 135 -22.77 4.43 -36.23
N ASN A 136 -21.89 3.43 -36.30
CA ASN A 136 -21.99 2.27 -37.19
C ASN A 136 -21.82 0.96 -36.40
N PRO A 137 -22.90 0.40 -35.83
CA PRO A 137 -22.83 -0.82 -35.02
C PRO A 137 -22.26 -2.03 -35.76
N ASN A 138 -22.33 -2.07 -37.09
CA ASN A 138 -21.80 -3.16 -37.90
C ASN A 138 -20.26 -3.24 -37.86
N ASP A 139 -19.58 -2.12 -37.60
CA ASP A 139 -18.11 -2.06 -37.57
C ASP A 139 -17.51 -2.45 -36.22
N ILE A 140 -18.35 -2.80 -35.22
CA ILE A 140 -17.91 -3.10 -33.85
C ILE A 140 -16.83 -4.18 -33.80
N PHE A 141 -16.94 -5.22 -34.63
CA PHE A 141 -15.96 -6.30 -34.68
C PHE A 141 -14.60 -5.80 -35.21
N THR A 142 -14.61 -4.99 -36.27
CA THR A 142 -13.40 -4.39 -36.84
C THR A 142 -12.74 -3.46 -35.83
N VAL A 143 -13.51 -2.57 -35.18
CA VAL A 143 -13.01 -1.67 -34.13
C VAL A 143 -12.41 -2.46 -32.96
N ALA A 144 -13.07 -3.54 -32.53
CA ALA A 144 -12.61 -4.44 -31.48
C ALA A 144 -11.28 -5.13 -31.81
N VAL A 145 -11.16 -5.66 -33.04
CA VAL A 145 -9.94 -6.31 -33.53
C VAL A 145 -8.81 -5.29 -33.65
N SER A 146 -9.03 -4.16 -34.31
CA SER A 146 -8.04 -3.08 -34.43
C SER A 146 -7.55 -2.65 -33.06
N ARG A 147 -8.46 -2.44 -32.10
CA ARG A 147 -8.11 -2.07 -30.71
C ARG A 147 -7.20 -3.07 -30.03
N SER A 148 -7.49 -4.35 -30.21
CA SER A 148 -6.71 -5.45 -29.65
C SER A 148 -5.31 -5.51 -30.28
N THR A 149 -5.23 -5.35 -31.60
CA THR A 149 -3.97 -5.34 -32.36
C THR A 149 -3.04 -4.21 -31.92
N TYR A 150 -3.54 -2.97 -31.81
CA TYR A 150 -2.71 -1.83 -31.34
C TYR A 150 -2.13 -2.06 -29.94
N ILE A 151 -2.93 -2.61 -29.04
CA ILE A 151 -2.52 -2.82 -27.66
C ILE A 151 -1.47 -3.93 -27.58
N MET A 152 -1.65 -5.02 -28.32
CA MET A 152 -0.67 -6.10 -28.38
C MET A 152 0.64 -5.63 -29.02
N LEU A 153 0.57 -4.89 -30.12
CA LEU A 153 1.77 -4.35 -30.79
C LEU A 153 2.56 -3.45 -29.84
N GLY A 154 1.91 -2.50 -29.17
CA GLY A 154 2.57 -1.63 -28.19
C GLY A 154 3.19 -2.39 -27.02
N ILE A 155 2.51 -3.43 -26.50
CA ILE A 155 3.03 -4.28 -25.42
C ILE A 155 4.26 -5.07 -25.88
N VAL A 156 4.21 -5.67 -27.07
CA VAL A 156 5.32 -6.46 -27.63
C VAL A 156 6.54 -5.58 -27.85
N VAL A 157 6.37 -4.41 -28.50
CA VAL A 157 7.49 -3.50 -28.78
C VAL A 157 8.11 -2.96 -27.48
N GLU A 158 7.29 -2.53 -26.51
CA GLU A 158 7.81 -2.07 -25.21
C GLU A 158 8.55 -3.18 -24.47
N GLY A 159 7.96 -4.38 -24.41
CA GLY A 159 8.55 -5.53 -23.74
C GLY A 159 9.86 -5.99 -24.38
N SER A 160 9.93 -6.03 -25.71
CA SER A 160 11.14 -6.39 -26.47
C SER A 160 12.26 -5.37 -26.25
N LEU A 161 11.96 -4.08 -26.32
CA LEU A 161 12.97 -3.05 -26.08
C LEU A 161 13.37 -3.02 -24.60
N ALA A 162 12.43 -3.16 -23.67
CA ALA A 162 12.73 -3.24 -22.25
C ALA A 162 13.64 -4.44 -21.93
N ALA A 163 13.42 -5.60 -22.58
CA ALA A 163 14.26 -6.78 -22.43
C ALA A 163 15.66 -6.59 -23.03
N LEU A 164 15.76 -5.98 -24.21
CA LEU A 164 17.04 -5.73 -24.88
C LEU A 164 17.98 -4.84 -24.04
N PHE A 165 17.42 -3.84 -23.35
CA PHE A 165 18.18 -2.93 -22.49
C PHE A 165 18.35 -3.44 -21.03
N ALA A 166 17.73 -4.57 -20.66
CA ALA A 166 17.80 -5.12 -19.31
C ALA A 166 18.96 -6.13 -19.18
N ILE A 167 20.18 -5.61 -19.08
CA ILE A 167 21.38 -6.43 -18.79
C ILE A 167 21.34 -6.83 -17.30
N ASN A 168 21.39 -8.13 -16.99
CA ASN A 168 21.39 -8.69 -15.63
C ASN A 168 20.18 -8.30 -14.74
N GLY A 169 19.00 -8.13 -15.33
CA GLY A 169 17.78 -7.70 -14.61
C GLY A 169 17.41 -8.56 -13.39
N GLU A 170 17.55 -9.88 -13.49
CA GLU A 170 17.29 -10.79 -12.36
C GLU A 170 18.23 -10.53 -11.18
N THR A 171 19.53 -10.40 -11.45
CA THR A 171 20.53 -10.11 -10.42
C THR A 171 20.29 -8.76 -9.77
N GLN A 172 19.98 -7.73 -10.57
CA GLN A 172 19.66 -6.39 -10.08
C GLN A 172 18.38 -6.37 -9.24
N ALA A 173 17.36 -7.13 -9.63
CA ALA A 173 16.12 -7.28 -8.88
C ALA A 173 16.36 -7.94 -7.51
N ARG A 174 17.15 -9.02 -7.45
CA ARG A 174 17.57 -9.65 -6.19
C ARG A 174 18.37 -8.71 -5.29
N ILE A 175 19.33 -7.97 -5.86
CA ILE A 175 20.13 -6.97 -5.11
C ILE A 175 19.22 -5.88 -4.55
N ALA A 176 18.29 -5.36 -5.36
CA ALA A 176 17.35 -4.33 -4.93
C ALA A 176 16.40 -4.83 -3.82
N LEU A 177 15.92 -6.08 -3.91
CA LEU A 177 15.11 -6.69 -2.86
C LEU A 177 15.90 -6.81 -1.56
N ARG A 178 17.13 -7.37 -1.62
CA ARG A 178 18.02 -7.51 -0.46
C ARG A 178 18.30 -6.16 0.18
N ALA A 179 18.63 -5.13 -0.61
CA ALA A 179 18.87 -3.78 -0.11
C ALA A 179 17.65 -3.19 0.63
N LYS A 180 16.43 -3.38 0.10
CA LYS A 180 15.19 -2.93 0.75
C LYS A 180 14.93 -3.69 2.05
N LEU A 181 15.12 -5.01 2.07
CA LEU A 181 14.96 -5.82 3.26
C LEU A 181 16.00 -5.46 4.33
N THR A 182 17.26 -5.27 3.94
CA THR A 182 18.32 -4.82 4.85
C THR A 182 17.99 -3.46 5.43
N SER A 183 17.51 -2.50 4.62
CA SER A 183 17.08 -1.18 5.10
C SER A 183 15.90 -1.26 6.08
N ALA A 184 14.95 -2.16 5.85
CA ALA A 184 13.83 -2.39 6.76
C ALA A 184 14.30 -3.02 8.09
N MET A 185 15.21 -4.00 8.03
CA MET A 185 15.82 -4.61 9.21
C MET A 185 16.63 -3.59 10.02
N ASP A 186 17.48 -2.81 9.35
CA ASP A 186 18.30 -1.76 9.95
C ASP A 186 17.47 -0.74 10.71
N SER A 187 16.45 -0.21 10.03
CA SER A 187 15.50 0.72 10.63
C SER A 187 14.79 0.12 11.86
N ALA A 188 14.45 -1.17 11.79
CA ALA A 188 13.76 -1.83 12.89
C ALA A 188 14.68 -2.11 14.09
N THR A 189 15.91 -2.56 13.85
CA THR A 189 16.89 -2.79 14.91
C THR A 189 17.32 -1.47 15.56
N ASP A 190 17.46 -0.39 14.79
CA ASP A 190 17.73 0.96 15.32
C ASP A 190 16.57 1.44 16.22
N ALA A 191 15.32 1.28 15.77
CA ALA A 191 14.15 1.64 16.56
C ALA A 191 14.05 0.82 17.86
N VAL A 192 14.35 -0.49 17.80
CA VAL A 192 14.38 -1.37 18.98
C VAL A 192 15.50 -0.94 19.94
N ALA A 193 16.70 -0.65 19.44
CA ALA A 193 17.82 -0.18 20.25
C ALA A 193 17.46 1.12 21.00
N HIS A 194 16.82 2.07 20.32
CA HIS A 194 16.36 3.32 20.92
C HIS A 194 15.28 3.13 22.00
N VAL A 195 14.38 2.16 21.83
CA VAL A 195 13.42 1.79 22.86
C VAL A 195 14.13 1.25 24.10
N LEU A 196 15.13 0.39 23.92
CA LEU A 196 15.90 -0.19 25.03
C LEU A 196 16.78 0.84 25.75
N ASP A 197 17.16 1.94 25.09
CA ASP A 197 17.83 3.10 25.71
C ASP A 197 16.89 3.98 26.55
N GLY A 198 15.57 3.74 26.52
CA GLY A 198 14.60 4.55 27.28
C GLY A 198 14.28 5.92 26.66
N GLY A 199 14.59 6.14 25.38
CA GLY A 199 14.37 7.44 24.74
C GLY A 199 12.89 7.73 24.45
N GLU A 200 12.34 8.82 24.98
CA GLU A 200 10.95 9.25 24.75
C GLU A 200 10.60 9.46 23.26
N HIS A 201 11.59 9.84 22.43
CA HIS A 201 11.41 10.07 20.99
C HIS A 201 11.48 8.81 20.12
N ALA A 202 11.74 7.62 20.68
CA ALA A 202 11.82 6.36 19.93
C ALA A 202 10.50 6.01 19.22
N PHE A 203 9.37 6.38 19.84
CA PHE A 203 8.02 6.10 19.36
C PHE A 203 7.69 6.86 18.05
N GLN A 204 8.18 8.09 17.89
CA GLN A 204 7.91 8.93 16.71
C GLN A 204 8.66 8.43 15.46
N ARG A 205 9.92 8.03 15.60
CA ARG A 205 10.73 7.50 14.48
C ARG A 205 10.18 6.16 13.97
N SER A 206 9.77 5.28 14.88
CA SER A 206 9.16 3.97 14.56
C SER A 206 7.90 4.07 13.67
N ARG A 207 7.13 5.17 13.76
CA ARG A 207 5.90 5.40 12.97
C ARG A 207 6.14 5.55 11.48
N ALA A 208 7.20 6.27 11.10
CA ALA A 208 7.56 6.46 9.70
C ALA A 208 7.96 5.12 9.04
N LEU A 209 8.58 4.23 9.82
CA LEU A 209 9.07 2.93 9.35
C LEU A 209 7.95 2.00 8.90
N PHE A 210 6.79 1.99 9.57
CA PHE A 210 5.64 1.20 9.12
C PHE A 210 5.18 1.60 7.71
N GLY A 211 5.17 2.89 7.39
CA GLY A 211 4.85 3.38 6.04
C GLY A 211 5.85 2.88 4.99
N THR A 212 7.14 2.91 5.32
CA THR A 212 8.22 2.39 4.46
C THR A 212 8.09 0.89 4.25
N ILE A 213 7.88 0.10 5.32
CA ILE A 213 7.72 -1.36 5.26
C ILE A 213 6.58 -1.77 4.33
N LEU A 214 5.44 -1.08 4.38
CA LEU A 214 4.30 -1.38 3.51
C LEU A 214 4.56 -1.00 2.06
N THR A 215 5.27 0.11 1.84
CA THR A 215 5.69 0.51 0.50
C THR A 215 6.64 -0.53 -0.11
N ILE A 216 7.55 -1.10 0.69
CA ILE A 216 8.40 -2.21 0.26
C ILE A 216 7.54 -3.44 -0.04
N ASN A 217 6.59 -3.80 0.83
CA ASN A 217 5.71 -4.96 0.63
C ASN A 217 4.92 -4.90 -0.69
N ASP A 218 4.38 -3.74 -1.06
CA ASP A 218 3.66 -3.57 -2.33
C ASP A 218 4.59 -3.69 -3.56
N GLN A 219 5.89 -3.39 -3.40
CA GLN A 219 6.88 -3.51 -4.48
C GLN A 219 7.41 -4.93 -4.68
N ILE A 220 7.32 -5.80 -3.67
CA ILE A 220 7.83 -7.18 -3.75
C ILE A 220 7.14 -7.95 -4.88
N GLU A 221 5.83 -7.77 -5.09
CA GLU A 221 5.11 -8.44 -6.20
C GLU A 221 5.75 -8.14 -7.57
N PHE A 222 6.21 -6.92 -7.78
CA PHE A 222 6.85 -6.54 -9.04
C PHE A 222 8.28 -7.07 -9.14
N THR A 223 9.01 -7.07 -8.03
CA THR A 223 10.35 -7.64 -7.98
C THR A 223 10.32 -9.15 -8.21
N GLU A 224 9.34 -9.88 -7.68
CA GLU A 224 9.10 -11.31 -7.98
C GLU A 224 8.91 -11.57 -9.47
N VAL A 225 8.10 -10.75 -10.15
CA VAL A 225 7.88 -10.86 -11.59
C VAL A 225 9.19 -10.68 -12.38
N GLU A 226 10.11 -9.86 -11.88
CA GLU A 226 11.41 -9.60 -12.52
C GLU A 226 12.46 -10.68 -12.22
N MET A 227 12.39 -11.32 -11.04
CA MET A 227 13.27 -12.43 -10.65
C MET A 227 12.91 -13.76 -11.36
N GLY A 228 11.69 -13.89 -11.87
CA GLY A 228 11.22 -15.09 -12.59
C GLY A 228 10.47 -16.08 -11.69
N HIS A 229 9.98 -17.18 -12.28
CA HIS A 229 9.06 -18.14 -11.64
C HIS A 229 9.71 -19.13 -10.63
N HIS A 230 10.88 -18.82 -10.09
CA HIS A 230 11.65 -19.79 -9.31
C HIS A 230 11.84 -19.32 -7.85
N GLY A 231 11.24 -20.06 -6.91
CA GLY A 231 11.50 -19.93 -5.47
C GLY A 231 10.46 -19.15 -4.67
N SER A 232 10.51 -19.34 -3.35
CA SER A 232 9.71 -18.67 -2.33
C SER A 232 10.35 -17.36 -1.84
N GLU A 233 11.35 -16.81 -2.55
CA GLU A 233 12.15 -15.64 -2.14
C GLU A 233 11.26 -14.46 -1.70
N GLY A 234 10.27 -14.12 -2.53
CA GLY A 234 9.37 -13.03 -2.25
C GLY A 234 8.30 -13.35 -1.18
N ASP A 235 7.90 -14.61 -1.04
CA ASP A 235 7.06 -15.08 0.07
C ASP A 235 7.80 -14.91 1.42
N HIS A 236 9.07 -15.30 1.48
CA HIS A 236 9.94 -15.07 2.64
C HIS A 236 10.22 -13.59 2.89
N ALA A 237 10.46 -12.79 1.84
CA ALA A 237 10.62 -11.35 1.98
C ALA A 237 9.37 -10.69 2.61
N ARG A 238 8.17 -11.10 2.19
CA ARG A 238 6.90 -10.65 2.79
C ARG A 238 6.75 -11.13 4.23
N ALA A 239 7.16 -12.36 4.54
CA ALA A 239 7.16 -12.89 5.90
C ALA A 239 8.16 -12.14 6.81
N ALA A 240 9.34 -11.80 6.31
CA ALA A 240 10.34 -11.00 7.02
C ALA A 240 9.80 -9.60 7.34
N LEU A 241 9.17 -8.90 6.38
CA LEU A 241 8.55 -7.59 6.63
C LEU A 241 7.38 -7.65 7.63
N ALA A 242 6.59 -8.73 7.59
CA ALA A 242 5.54 -8.95 8.59
C ALA A 242 6.15 -9.20 9.98
N ALA A 243 7.23 -9.96 10.07
CA ALA A 243 7.97 -10.20 11.30
C ALA A 243 8.56 -8.91 11.87
N VAL A 244 9.19 -8.08 11.03
CA VAL A 244 9.68 -6.75 11.39
C VAL A 244 8.56 -5.86 11.95
N SER A 245 7.37 -5.92 11.34
CA SER A 245 6.22 -5.16 11.83
C SER A 245 5.76 -5.64 13.22
N VAL A 246 5.80 -6.95 13.47
CA VAL A 246 5.50 -7.55 14.79
C VAL A 246 6.59 -7.14 15.81
N LEU A 247 7.86 -7.19 15.41
CA LEU A 247 9.02 -6.79 16.22
C LEU A 247 8.89 -5.33 16.68
N LEU A 248 8.57 -4.41 15.76
CA LEU A 248 8.35 -2.99 16.10
C LEU A 248 7.17 -2.82 17.07
N SER A 249 6.07 -3.56 16.86
CA SER A 249 4.93 -3.55 17.80
C SER A 249 5.31 -4.10 19.18
N ARG A 250 6.20 -5.10 19.23
CA ARG A 250 6.71 -5.69 20.47
C ARG A 250 7.61 -4.71 21.21
N ALA A 251 8.49 -4.02 20.49
CA ALA A 251 9.35 -2.98 21.04
C ALA A 251 8.50 -1.89 21.70
N LEU A 252 7.40 -1.50 21.06
CA LEU A 252 6.44 -0.55 21.63
C LEU A 252 5.88 -1.00 22.98
N GLY A 253 5.40 -2.25 23.04
CA GLY A 253 4.92 -2.84 24.28
C GLY A 253 6.03 -3.02 25.33
N MET A 254 7.29 -3.14 24.90
CA MET A 254 8.44 -3.18 25.80
C MET A 254 8.69 -1.81 26.43
N ALA A 255 8.67 -0.73 25.65
CA ALA A 255 8.76 0.64 26.14
C ALA A 255 7.71 0.91 27.23
N THR A 256 6.46 0.52 26.96
CA THR A 256 5.35 0.65 27.92
C THR A 256 5.61 -0.10 29.23
N ARG A 257 6.24 -1.28 29.19
CA ARG A 257 6.59 -2.05 30.40
C ARG A 257 7.75 -1.42 31.17
N MET A 258 8.79 -0.97 30.46
CA MET A 258 9.93 -0.30 31.07
C MET A 258 9.52 1.02 31.75
N ALA A 259 8.56 1.74 31.18
CA ALA A 259 8.02 2.97 31.79
C ALA A 259 7.09 2.70 32.98
N ALA A 260 6.38 1.57 32.99
CA ALA A 260 5.40 1.23 34.02
C ALA A 260 5.99 0.49 35.23
N LEU A 261 7.19 -0.08 35.11
CA LEU A 261 7.86 -0.84 36.16
C LEU A 261 9.09 -0.05 36.68
N PRO A 262 9.39 -0.07 37.99
CA PRO A 262 10.46 0.74 38.58
C PRO A 262 11.84 0.47 37.96
N ASP A 263 12.59 1.53 37.67
CA ASP A 263 13.85 1.52 36.92
C ASP A 263 15.06 0.97 37.74
N GLU A 264 14.89 0.51 38.98
CA GLU A 264 15.99 0.18 39.89
C GLU A 264 16.64 -1.21 39.66
N GLN A 265 16.25 -1.95 38.63
CA GLN A 265 16.74 -3.31 38.40
C GLN A 265 18.04 -3.35 37.57
N SER A 266 19.18 -3.24 38.24
CA SER A 266 20.53 -3.30 37.64
C SER A 266 20.74 -4.51 36.71
N ASP A 267 20.16 -5.66 37.07
CA ASP A 267 20.28 -6.90 36.31
C ASP A 267 19.55 -6.88 34.95
N PHE A 268 18.34 -6.32 34.94
CA PHE A 268 17.59 -6.17 33.69
C PHE A 268 18.28 -5.13 32.79
N ARG A 269 18.76 -4.01 33.34
CA ARG A 269 19.50 -3.00 32.58
C ARG A 269 20.75 -3.58 31.90
N ALA A 270 21.47 -4.48 32.56
CA ALA A 270 22.61 -5.18 31.95
C ALA A 270 22.19 -6.03 30.74
N THR A 271 21.15 -6.86 30.90
CA THR A 271 20.65 -7.72 29.82
C THR A 271 20.03 -6.91 28.67
N ALA A 272 19.33 -5.82 28.98
CA ALA A 272 18.80 -4.88 28.00
C ALA A 272 19.91 -4.13 27.24
N GLY A 273 21.01 -3.78 27.92
CA GLY A 273 22.21 -3.22 27.30
C GLY A 273 22.84 -4.19 26.30
N MET A 274 22.99 -5.47 26.67
CA MET A 274 23.47 -6.51 25.75
C MET A 274 22.55 -6.69 24.54
N ALA A 275 21.23 -6.63 24.75
CA ALA A 275 20.25 -6.68 23.66
C ALA A 275 20.38 -5.48 22.72
N ARG A 276 20.52 -4.27 23.28
CA ARG A 276 20.72 -3.05 22.50
C ARG A 276 22.00 -3.11 21.67
N ASP A 277 23.11 -3.54 22.26
CA ASP A 277 24.39 -3.63 21.56
C ASP A 277 24.30 -4.67 20.43
N LEU A 278 23.61 -5.79 20.67
CA LEU A 278 23.27 -6.74 19.61
C LEU A 278 22.43 -6.11 18.49
N MET A 279 21.42 -5.29 18.79
CA MET A 279 20.63 -4.60 17.77
C MET A 279 21.49 -3.69 16.89
N ARG A 280 22.45 -2.98 17.49
CA ARG A 280 23.39 -2.10 16.75
C ARG A 280 24.40 -2.88 15.91
N ASP A 281 24.71 -4.11 16.30
CA ASP A 281 25.62 -4.99 15.55
C ASP A 281 24.97 -5.75 14.40
N ILE A 282 23.63 -5.87 14.36
CA ILE A 282 22.92 -6.62 13.30
C ILE A 282 23.12 -6.00 11.92
N PRO A 283 22.93 -4.67 11.70
CA PRO A 283 23.09 -4.06 10.38
C PRO A 283 24.44 -4.37 9.69
N PRO A 284 25.62 -4.20 10.34
CA PRO A 284 26.90 -4.55 9.71
C PRO A 284 27.07 -6.06 9.50
N LEU A 285 26.45 -6.91 10.32
CA LEU A 285 26.46 -8.36 10.09
C LEU A 285 25.71 -8.71 8.80
N LEU A 286 24.50 -8.16 8.58
CA LEU A 286 23.66 -8.46 7.42
C LEU A 286 24.28 -8.09 6.06
N ALA A 287 25.33 -7.27 6.05
CA ALA A 287 26.11 -6.98 4.85
C ALA A 287 26.84 -8.23 4.30
N HIS A 288 27.11 -9.23 5.14
CA HIS A 288 27.81 -10.46 4.78
C HIS A 288 26.85 -11.64 4.61
N ASP A 289 27.18 -12.61 3.75
CA ASP A 289 26.29 -13.73 3.40
C ASP A 289 26.00 -14.70 4.57
N GLU A 290 26.93 -14.85 5.51
CA GLU A 290 26.72 -15.62 6.74
C GLU A 290 26.23 -14.77 7.92
N GLY A 291 26.09 -13.46 7.70
CA GLY A 291 25.75 -12.50 8.73
C GLY A 291 24.43 -12.78 9.45
N ALA A 292 23.40 -13.18 8.69
CA ALA A 292 22.09 -13.50 9.26
C ALA A 292 22.14 -14.76 10.13
N ALA A 293 22.92 -15.78 9.74
CA ALA A 293 23.11 -16.99 10.54
C ALA A 293 23.86 -16.69 11.85
N ASN A 294 24.92 -15.89 11.79
CA ASN A 294 25.67 -15.45 12.96
C ASN A 294 24.82 -14.59 13.90
N ALA A 295 24.02 -13.67 13.36
CA ALA A 295 23.07 -12.88 14.14
C ALA A 295 22.05 -13.78 14.86
N MET A 296 21.49 -14.78 14.18
CA MET A 296 20.57 -15.75 14.77
C MET A 296 21.18 -16.52 15.96
N VAL A 297 22.45 -16.93 15.87
CA VAL A 297 23.15 -17.59 16.99
C VAL A 297 23.29 -16.64 18.19
N ARG A 298 23.69 -15.38 17.96
CA ARG A 298 23.81 -14.37 19.02
C ARG A 298 22.46 -14.06 19.68
N VAL A 299 21.38 -13.98 18.90
CA VAL A 299 20.02 -13.78 19.43
C VAL A 299 19.60 -14.95 20.32
N ARG A 300 19.85 -16.20 19.90
CA ARG A 300 19.55 -17.38 20.73
C ARG A 300 20.34 -17.40 22.04
N ALA A 301 21.63 -17.07 22.01
CA ALA A 301 22.44 -16.98 23.22
C ALA A 301 21.86 -15.98 24.23
N LEU A 302 21.36 -14.84 23.76
CA LEU A 302 20.72 -13.84 24.62
C LEU A 302 19.31 -14.26 25.08
N GLN A 303 18.58 -15.00 24.26
CA GLN A 303 17.32 -15.64 24.68
C GLN A 303 17.56 -16.63 25.83
N ASP A 304 18.61 -17.43 25.77
CA ASP A 304 18.98 -18.36 26.83
C ASP A 304 19.37 -17.62 28.11
N GLN A 305 20.07 -16.49 28.01
CA GLN A 305 20.34 -15.62 29.16
C GLN A 305 19.07 -15.06 29.78
N CYS A 306 18.12 -14.57 28.98
CA CYS A 306 16.82 -14.10 29.48
C CYS A 306 16.08 -15.22 30.23
N ARG A 307 16.09 -16.44 29.68
CA ARG A 307 15.49 -17.61 30.32
C ARG A 307 16.18 -17.95 31.63
N ALA A 308 17.52 -17.92 31.67
CA ALA A 308 18.29 -18.16 32.88
C ALA A 308 17.98 -17.13 33.99
N ARG A 309 17.80 -15.85 33.63
CA ARG A 309 17.40 -14.79 34.58
C ARG A 309 15.98 -14.99 35.12
N ILE A 310 15.05 -15.43 34.28
CA ILE A 310 13.68 -15.78 34.71
C ILE A 310 13.72 -16.95 35.70
N THR A 311 14.49 -18.01 35.40
CA THR A 311 14.61 -19.17 36.28
C THR A 311 15.34 -18.84 37.59
N ALA A 312 16.36 -17.97 37.54
CA ALA A 312 17.06 -17.50 38.74
C ALA A 312 16.11 -16.71 39.65
N ALA A 313 15.33 -15.79 39.08
CA ALA A 313 14.34 -15.03 39.84
C ALA A 313 13.24 -15.91 40.45
N LEU A 314 12.87 -17.05 39.83
CA LEU A 314 11.99 -18.04 40.45
C LEU A 314 12.68 -18.81 41.58
N GLY A 315 13.95 -19.17 41.39
CA GLY A 315 14.76 -19.86 42.39
C GLY A 315 14.98 -19.03 43.67
N GLU A 316 15.17 -17.71 43.52
CA GLU A 316 15.29 -16.77 44.64
C GLU A 316 14.01 -16.68 45.50
N GLU A 317 12.85 -17.10 44.97
CA GLU A 317 11.57 -17.13 45.70
C GLU A 317 11.34 -18.44 46.46
N LEU A 318 12.10 -19.50 46.14
CA LEU A 318 12.10 -20.75 46.90
C LEU A 318 12.99 -20.59 48.14
N PRO A 319 12.46 -20.71 49.37
CA PRO A 319 13.15 -20.24 50.56
C PRO A 319 14.27 -21.20 51.02
N PRO A 320 15.43 -20.67 51.45
CA PRO A 320 16.18 -21.22 52.56
C PRO A 320 15.73 -20.49 53.85
N GLN A 321 14.71 -21.03 54.53
CA GLN A 321 14.36 -20.80 55.93
C GLN A 321 14.04 -19.37 56.45
N GLY A 322 14.05 -18.32 55.62
CA GLY A 322 13.56 -16.97 55.98
C GLY A 322 12.59 -16.44 54.94
N GLY A 323 11.38 -16.07 55.35
CA GLY A 323 10.34 -15.57 54.44
C GLY A 323 10.82 -14.35 53.64
N VAL A 324 10.58 -14.36 52.33
CA VAL A 324 10.88 -13.24 51.43
C VAL A 324 9.84 -12.14 51.64
N SER A 325 10.26 -10.87 51.77
CA SER A 325 9.35 -9.72 51.87
C SER A 325 8.46 -9.58 50.63
N GLU A 326 7.22 -9.12 50.80
CA GLU A 326 6.26 -8.89 49.70
C GLU A 326 6.79 -7.88 48.67
N GLU A 327 7.57 -6.88 49.12
CA GLU A 327 8.24 -5.91 48.24
C GLU A 327 9.30 -6.60 47.36
N HIS A 328 10.08 -7.52 47.93
CA HIS A 328 11.11 -8.26 47.20
C HIS A 328 10.48 -9.25 46.20
N MET A 329 9.37 -9.90 46.58
CA MET A 329 8.60 -10.75 45.68
C MET A 329 8.02 -9.96 44.49
N THR A 330 7.55 -8.74 44.74
CA THR A 330 7.05 -7.83 43.68
C THR A 330 8.17 -7.41 42.74
N MET A 331 9.37 -7.11 43.28
CA MET A 331 10.56 -6.81 42.48
C MET A 331 10.97 -7.99 41.58
N LEU A 332 10.98 -9.22 42.12
CA LEU A 332 11.31 -10.44 41.36
C LEU A 332 10.29 -10.73 40.27
N LEU A 333 8.99 -10.53 40.55
CA LEU A 333 7.93 -10.62 39.55
C LEU A 333 8.12 -9.60 38.41
N ASP A 334 8.37 -8.34 38.74
CA ASP A 334 8.61 -7.28 37.74
C ASP A 334 9.85 -7.59 36.89
N ARG A 335 10.92 -8.14 37.50
CA ARG A 335 12.11 -8.64 36.80
C ARG A 335 11.77 -9.77 35.83
N ARG A 336 10.92 -10.73 36.22
CA ARG A 336 10.45 -11.79 35.31
C ARG A 336 9.63 -11.24 34.15
N VAL A 337 8.73 -10.29 34.41
CA VAL A 337 7.90 -9.66 33.38
C VAL A 337 8.77 -8.96 32.32
N LEU A 338 9.80 -8.22 32.75
CA LEU A 338 10.72 -7.53 31.84
C LEU A 338 11.58 -8.51 31.02
N HIS A 339 12.17 -9.54 31.65
CA HIS A 339 12.97 -10.53 30.93
C HIS A 339 12.12 -11.40 29.99
N GLN A 340 10.87 -11.72 30.37
CA GLN A 340 9.94 -12.43 29.49
C GLN A 340 9.58 -11.58 28.26
N ALA A 341 9.34 -10.28 28.46
CA ALA A 341 9.04 -9.37 27.35
C ALA A 341 10.25 -9.18 26.42
N LEU A 342 11.47 -9.10 26.97
CA LEU A 342 12.71 -9.05 26.19
C LEU A 342 12.95 -10.36 25.42
N TRP A 343 12.69 -11.51 26.03
CA TRP A 343 12.78 -12.81 25.35
C TRP A 343 11.82 -12.89 24.14
N GLU A 344 10.58 -12.45 24.30
CA GLU A 344 9.59 -12.41 23.21
C GLU A 344 9.98 -11.43 22.09
N LEU A 345 10.64 -10.31 22.45
CA LEU A 345 11.21 -9.36 21.48
C LEU A 345 12.34 -9.98 20.66
N LEU A 346 13.24 -10.71 21.32
CA LEU A 346 14.31 -11.45 20.67
C LEU A 346 13.78 -12.59 19.81
N ASP A 347 12.66 -13.22 20.19
CA ASP A 347 12.00 -14.27 19.39
C ASP A 347 11.41 -13.71 18.08
N ASP A 348 10.73 -12.57 18.15
CA ASP A 348 10.23 -11.87 16.96
C ASP A 348 11.38 -11.42 16.03
N LEU A 349 12.53 -11.01 16.60
CA LEU A 349 13.74 -10.70 15.83
C LEU A 349 14.35 -11.95 15.19
N TYR A 350 14.46 -13.06 15.95
CA TYR A 350 14.97 -14.32 15.44
C TYR A 350 14.15 -14.79 14.24
N PHE A 351 12.82 -14.71 14.35
CA PHE A 351 11.92 -15.05 13.25
C PHE A 351 12.14 -14.13 12.03
N ALA A 352 12.29 -12.81 12.24
CA ALA A 352 12.59 -11.88 11.14
C ALA A 352 13.92 -12.20 10.42
N LEU A 353 14.98 -12.50 11.18
CA LEU A 353 16.29 -12.89 10.64
C LEU A 353 16.23 -14.21 9.88
N ARG A 354 15.43 -15.17 10.35
CA ARG A 354 15.24 -16.46 9.68
C ARG A 354 14.58 -16.31 8.31
N GLU A 355 13.49 -15.53 8.24
CA GLU A 355 12.81 -15.27 6.97
C GLU A 355 13.68 -14.40 6.04
N PHE A 356 14.45 -13.45 6.57
CA PHE A 356 15.46 -12.71 5.81
C PHE A 356 16.51 -13.66 5.21
N HIS A 357 17.05 -14.59 6.00
CA HIS A 357 18.03 -15.56 5.52
C HIS A 357 17.46 -16.51 4.46
N ALA A 358 16.22 -16.97 4.62
CA ALA A 358 15.54 -17.79 3.63
C ALA A 358 15.30 -17.02 2.31
N SER A 359 15.02 -15.72 2.38
CA SER A 359 14.87 -14.88 1.17
C SER A 359 16.17 -14.68 0.39
N THR A 360 17.34 -14.74 1.04
CA THR A 360 18.64 -14.57 0.38
C THR A 360 19.25 -15.89 -0.12
N ARG A 361 18.70 -17.03 0.31
CA ARG A 361 19.12 -18.38 -0.10
C ARG A 361 17.93 -19.17 -0.63
N PRO A 362 17.50 -18.91 -1.88
CA PRO A 362 16.37 -19.62 -2.47
C PRO A 362 16.60 -21.12 -2.50
N ASP A 363 15.66 -21.88 -1.94
CA ASP A 363 15.51 -23.31 -2.22
C ASP A 363 14.39 -23.49 -3.26
N VAL A 364 14.73 -24.10 -4.40
CA VAL A 364 13.79 -24.37 -5.49
C VAL A 364 12.69 -25.36 -5.06
N ARG A 365 12.92 -26.14 -4.00
CA ARG A 365 11.96 -27.10 -3.45
C ARG A 365 11.05 -26.52 -2.36
N ASP A 366 11.27 -25.26 -1.97
CA ASP A 366 10.42 -24.64 -0.97
C ASP A 366 9.10 -24.17 -1.58
N HIS A 367 8.00 -24.53 -0.91
CA HIS A 367 6.62 -24.21 -1.28
C HIS A 367 5.95 -23.29 -0.25
N PHE A 368 6.76 -22.59 0.56
CA PHE A 368 6.26 -21.61 1.50
C PHE A 368 5.46 -20.50 0.80
N HIS A 369 4.22 -20.29 1.24
CA HIS A 369 3.33 -19.25 0.71
C HIS A 369 2.84 -18.33 1.82
N PHE A 370 3.03 -17.02 1.66
CA PHE A 370 2.69 -16.04 2.70
C PHE A 370 1.89 -14.86 2.15
N ARG A 371 0.58 -14.85 2.36
CA ARG A 371 -0.30 -13.75 1.93
C ARG A 371 -0.92 -13.02 3.11
N LEU A 372 -0.73 -11.71 3.18
CA LEU A 372 -1.53 -10.84 4.03
C LEU A 372 -2.82 -10.44 3.32
N PRO A 373 -4.01 -10.78 3.85
CA PRO A 373 -5.25 -10.37 3.22
C PRO A 373 -5.42 -8.85 3.33
N ALA A 374 -5.73 -8.20 2.21
CA ALA A 374 -6.08 -6.79 2.18
C ALA A 374 -7.51 -6.54 2.72
N PRO A 375 -7.73 -5.57 3.61
CA PRO A 375 -9.08 -5.21 4.04
C PRO A 375 -9.81 -4.52 2.88
N ARG A 376 -11.06 -4.91 2.65
CA ARG A 376 -11.92 -4.36 1.59
C ARG A 376 -12.80 -3.24 2.14
N ASP A 377 -12.74 -2.07 1.52
CA ASP A 377 -13.66 -0.97 1.82
C ASP A 377 -14.86 -1.00 0.86
N TYR A 378 -15.91 -1.73 1.24
CA TYR A 378 -17.13 -1.83 0.42
C TYR A 378 -17.85 -0.50 0.23
N THR A 379 -17.76 0.42 1.21
CA THR A 379 -18.44 1.71 1.14
C THR A 379 -17.75 2.61 0.12
N GLU A 380 -16.43 2.69 0.17
CA GLU A 380 -15.65 3.43 -0.82
C GLU A 380 -15.81 2.82 -2.22
N ALA A 381 -15.81 1.49 -2.33
CA ALA A 381 -16.05 0.79 -3.59
C ALA A 381 -17.41 1.14 -4.21
N LEU A 382 -18.48 1.19 -3.41
CA LEU A 382 -19.80 1.58 -3.89
C LEU A 382 -19.84 3.06 -4.29
N HIS A 383 -19.24 3.96 -3.50
CA HIS A 383 -19.18 5.39 -3.84
C HIS A 383 -18.46 5.63 -5.17
N ASN A 384 -17.35 4.93 -5.41
CA ASN A 384 -16.60 5.03 -6.66
C ASN A 384 -17.41 4.50 -7.86
N GLY A 385 -18.17 3.41 -7.67
CA GLY A 385 -19.07 2.88 -8.70
C GLY A 385 -20.19 3.84 -9.05
N ILE A 386 -20.93 4.34 -8.04
CA ILE A 386 -22.00 5.33 -8.22
C ILE A 386 -21.48 6.58 -8.93
N ARG A 387 -20.29 7.08 -8.53
CA ARG A 387 -19.67 8.25 -9.16
C ARG A 387 -19.38 8.02 -10.64
N ALA A 388 -18.83 6.86 -10.98
CA ALA A 388 -18.54 6.52 -12.37
C ALA A 388 -19.82 6.38 -13.21
N THR A 389 -20.85 5.70 -12.70
CA THR A 389 -22.14 5.61 -13.39
C THR A 389 -22.79 6.98 -13.60
N ALA A 390 -22.80 7.83 -12.56
CA ALA A 390 -23.33 9.18 -12.66
C ALA A 390 -22.57 10.02 -13.70
N SER A 391 -21.23 9.91 -13.75
CA SER A 391 -20.42 10.65 -14.72
C SER A 391 -20.74 10.35 -16.16
N ILE A 392 -20.87 9.07 -16.53
CA ILE A 392 -21.20 8.68 -17.91
C ILE A 392 -22.64 9.09 -18.22
N THR A 393 -23.57 8.91 -17.28
CA THR A 393 -24.97 9.28 -17.49
C THR A 393 -25.12 10.78 -17.77
N VAL A 394 -24.47 11.63 -16.97
CA VAL A 394 -24.49 13.09 -17.17
C VAL A 394 -23.79 13.48 -18.47
N ALA A 395 -22.63 12.90 -18.78
CA ALA A 395 -21.91 13.19 -20.03
C ALA A 395 -22.71 12.77 -21.27
N SER A 396 -23.38 11.62 -21.19
CA SER A 396 -24.26 11.09 -22.23
C SER A 396 -25.45 12.01 -22.45
N LEU A 397 -26.10 12.48 -21.39
CA LEU A 397 -27.20 13.43 -21.47
C LEU A 397 -26.78 14.76 -22.12
N ILE A 398 -25.59 15.27 -21.78
CA ILE A 398 -25.06 16.49 -22.40
C ILE A 398 -24.88 16.29 -23.91
N TRP A 399 -24.30 15.16 -24.33
CA TRP A 399 -24.10 14.86 -25.74
C TRP A 399 -25.42 14.71 -26.50
N GLU A 400 -26.37 13.95 -25.96
CA GLU A 400 -27.70 13.76 -26.56
C GLU A 400 -28.45 15.08 -26.75
N VAL A 401 -28.41 15.99 -25.76
CA VAL A 401 -29.08 17.29 -25.84
C VAL A 401 -28.38 18.24 -26.81
N THR A 402 -27.04 18.24 -26.83
CA THR A 402 -26.26 19.18 -27.66
C THR A 402 -26.07 18.70 -29.09
N ALA A 403 -26.30 17.41 -29.36
CA ALA A 403 -25.94 16.73 -30.61
C ALA A 403 -24.50 17.03 -31.06
N TRP A 404 -23.59 17.23 -30.10
CA TRP A 404 -22.23 17.67 -30.40
C TRP A 404 -21.47 16.60 -31.18
N SER A 405 -20.91 16.97 -32.34
CA SER A 405 -20.19 16.06 -33.25
C SER A 405 -19.05 15.29 -32.57
N SER A 406 -18.31 15.92 -31.65
CA SER A 406 -17.21 15.29 -30.91
C SER A 406 -17.62 14.79 -29.51
N GLY A 407 -18.91 14.74 -29.20
CA GLY A 407 -19.40 14.38 -27.86
C GLY A 407 -19.12 12.93 -27.44
N LEU A 408 -19.04 11.98 -28.39
CA LEU A 408 -18.59 10.62 -28.11
C LEU A 408 -17.14 10.58 -27.58
N GLY A 409 -16.27 11.42 -28.15
CA GLY A 409 -14.91 11.62 -27.65
C GLY A 409 -14.89 12.21 -26.23
N PHE A 410 -15.74 13.20 -25.96
CA PHE A 410 -15.90 13.78 -24.63
C PHE A 410 -16.33 12.74 -23.57
N ILE A 411 -17.33 11.90 -23.86
CA ILE A 411 -17.76 10.82 -22.96
C ILE A 411 -16.63 9.81 -22.74
N THR A 412 -15.89 9.49 -23.80
CA THR A 412 -14.76 8.55 -23.74
C THR A 412 -13.66 9.05 -22.80
N ILE A 413 -13.31 10.33 -22.87
CA ILE A 413 -12.28 10.93 -22.00
C ILE A 413 -12.76 11.02 -20.54
N ILE A 414 -14.04 11.31 -20.30
CA ILE A 414 -14.62 11.25 -18.95
C ILE A 414 -14.54 9.82 -18.41
N SER A 415 -14.95 8.83 -19.20
CA SER A 415 -14.93 7.41 -18.81
C SER A 415 -13.52 6.94 -18.45
N LEU A 416 -12.54 7.29 -19.28
CA LEU A 416 -11.12 7.00 -19.05
C LEU A 416 -10.62 7.68 -17.77
N THR A 417 -10.90 8.97 -17.60
CA THR A 417 -10.35 9.75 -16.47
C THR A 417 -11.01 9.34 -15.15
N VAL A 418 -12.34 9.25 -15.10
CA VAL A 418 -13.07 8.84 -13.89
C VAL A 418 -12.71 7.41 -13.51
N GLY A 419 -12.61 6.50 -14.48
CA GLY A 419 -12.13 5.15 -14.23
C GLY A 419 -10.71 5.14 -13.65
N LEU A 420 -9.74 5.72 -14.36
CA LEU A 420 -8.31 5.66 -14.02
C LEU A 420 -8.01 6.22 -12.63
N PHE A 421 -8.78 7.21 -12.19
CA PHE A 421 -8.60 7.86 -10.89
C PHE A 421 -9.59 7.39 -9.81
N ALA A 422 -10.51 6.47 -10.11
CA ALA A 422 -11.49 5.97 -9.13
C ALA A 422 -10.84 5.36 -7.88
N THR A 423 -9.76 4.61 -8.05
CA THR A 423 -9.06 3.92 -6.95
C THR A 423 -7.94 4.75 -6.31
N ARG A 424 -7.84 6.04 -6.67
CA ARG A 424 -6.80 6.92 -6.14
C ARG A 424 -7.27 7.52 -4.82
N GLU A 425 -6.36 7.54 -3.85
CA GLU A 425 -6.67 8.00 -2.48
C GLU A 425 -7.16 9.46 -2.45
N ASN A 426 -6.54 10.35 -3.23
CA ASN A 426 -7.08 11.69 -3.46
C ASN A 426 -7.31 11.92 -4.96
N PRO A 427 -8.52 11.60 -5.45
CA PRO A 427 -8.80 11.66 -6.88
C PRO A 427 -8.82 13.10 -7.40
N VAL A 428 -9.14 14.10 -6.57
CA VAL A 428 -9.21 15.51 -6.98
C VAL A 428 -7.82 16.07 -7.29
N ILE A 429 -6.82 15.82 -6.43
CA ILE A 429 -5.43 16.25 -6.69
C ILE A 429 -4.90 15.53 -7.93
N ALA A 430 -5.14 14.23 -8.02
CA ALA A 430 -4.65 13.42 -9.13
C ALA A 430 -5.22 13.87 -10.48
N THR A 431 -6.54 14.09 -10.54
CA THR A 431 -7.24 14.57 -11.76
C THR A 431 -6.90 16.00 -12.10
N SER A 432 -6.65 16.87 -11.12
CA SER A 432 -6.20 18.25 -11.38
C SER A 432 -4.81 18.29 -12.03
N ASN A 433 -3.88 17.44 -11.58
CA ASN A 433 -2.56 17.31 -12.22
C ASN A 433 -2.67 16.68 -13.61
N PHE A 434 -3.55 15.68 -13.77
CA PHE A 434 -3.84 15.08 -15.07
C PHE A 434 -4.39 16.12 -16.06
N PHE A 435 -5.35 16.95 -15.62
CA PHE A 435 -5.91 18.05 -16.42
C PHE A 435 -4.84 19.05 -16.88
N ARG A 436 -3.91 19.46 -16.00
CA ARG A 436 -2.78 20.34 -16.37
C ARG A 436 -1.93 19.71 -17.48
N GLY A 437 -1.68 18.40 -17.40
CA GLY A 437 -0.98 17.66 -18.43
C GLY A 437 -1.76 17.58 -19.75
N THR A 438 -3.08 17.40 -19.70
CA THR A 438 -3.96 17.43 -20.88
C THR A 438 -3.95 18.79 -21.58
N VAL A 439 -3.96 19.89 -20.84
CA VAL A 439 -3.86 21.24 -21.41
C VAL A 439 -2.50 21.45 -22.09
N ALA A 440 -1.41 21.04 -21.43
CA ALA A 440 -0.08 21.08 -22.04
C ALA A 440 0.01 20.22 -23.31
N ALA A 441 -0.64 19.05 -23.32
CA ALA A 441 -0.75 18.18 -24.48
C ALA A 441 -1.46 18.87 -25.64
N ALA A 442 -2.60 19.53 -25.38
CA ALA A 442 -3.37 20.23 -26.40
C ALA A 442 -2.60 21.42 -27.02
N ILE A 443 -1.75 22.09 -26.25
CA ILE A 443 -0.92 23.16 -26.79
C ILE A 443 0.19 22.57 -27.68
N VAL A 444 0.94 21.60 -27.17
CA VAL A 444 2.06 21.00 -27.91
C VAL A 444 1.58 20.24 -29.14
N ALA A 445 0.53 19.43 -29.01
CA ALA A 445 -0.07 18.74 -30.14
C ALA A 445 -0.61 19.70 -31.19
N GLY A 446 -1.09 20.88 -30.79
CA GLY A 446 -1.56 21.91 -31.72
C GLY A 446 -0.42 22.51 -32.51
N ILE A 447 0.70 22.82 -31.83
CA ILE A 447 1.92 23.26 -32.48
C ILE A 447 2.39 22.21 -33.50
N MET A 448 2.41 20.95 -33.08
CA MET A 448 2.86 19.84 -33.90
C MET A 448 1.93 19.58 -35.10
N SER A 449 0.62 19.47 -34.88
CA SER A 449 -0.38 19.12 -35.89
C SER A 449 -0.60 20.24 -36.92
N LEU A 450 -0.56 21.50 -36.49
CA LEU A 450 -0.87 22.64 -37.37
C LEU A 450 0.35 23.19 -38.14
N TRP A 451 1.56 23.12 -37.57
CA TRP A 451 2.76 23.72 -38.19
C TRP A 451 3.87 22.74 -38.53
N VAL A 452 4.09 21.69 -37.72
CA VAL A 452 5.29 20.86 -37.87
C VAL A 452 5.04 19.62 -38.72
N VAL A 453 4.05 18.79 -38.35
CA VAL A 453 3.68 17.56 -39.06
C VAL A 453 3.29 17.82 -40.53
N PRO A 454 2.60 18.92 -40.88
CA PRO A 454 2.31 19.21 -42.29
C PRO A 454 3.55 19.47 -43.16
N ALA A 455 4.69 19.82 -42.56
CA ALA A 455 5.95 20.02 -43.27
C ALA A 455 6.81 18.75 -43.38
N VAL A 456 6.36 17.64 -42.78
CA VAL A 456 7.09 16.37 -42.68
C VAL A 456 6.60 15.41 -43.76
N ASN A 457 7.51 14.91 -44.58
CA ASN A 457 7.18 14.04 -45.73
C ASN A 457 7.79 12.64 -45.63
N ASP A 458 8.62 12.37 -44.63
CA ASP A 458 9.33 11.10 -44.50
C ASP A 458 9.23 10.54 -43.06
N PRO A 459 9.23 9.21 -42.89
CA PRO A 459 9.10 8.58 -41.58
C PRO A 459 10.23 8.96 -40.61
N THR A 460 11.43 9.24 -41.12
CA THR A 460 12.60 9.55 -40.29
C THR A 460 12.51 10.95 -39.66
N THR A 461 12.07 11.95 -40.41
CA THR A 461 11.82 13.29 -39.86
C THR A 461 10.60 13.28 -38.95
N LEU A 462 9.55 12.51 -39.25
CA LEU A 462 8.42 12.30 -38.34
C LEU A 462 8.89 11.77 -36.99
N ALA A 463 9.72 10.72 -37.00
CA ALA A 463 10.32 10.16 -35.80
C ALA A 463 11.16 11.20 -35.03
N ALA A 464 12.02 11.95 -35.72
CA ALA A 464 12.88 12.96 -35.10
C ALA A 464 12.07 14.08 -34.43
N VAL A 465 11.03 14.57 -35.09
CA VAL A 465 10.19 15.64 -34.56
C VAL A 465 9.33 15.14 -33.38
N LEU A 466 8.75 13.94 -33.47
CA LEU A 466 7.97 13.35 -32.37
C LEU A 466 8.85 13.02 -31.16
N ALA A 467 10.13 12.69 -31.36
CA ALA A 467 11.04 12.35 -30.28
C ALA A 467 11.20 13.50 -29.27
N VAL A 468 11.21 14.75 -29.71
CA VAL A 468 11.42 15.92 -28.85
C VAL A 468 10.35 16.03 -27.74
N PRO A 469 9.04 16.19 -28.06
CA PRO A 469 8.01 16.26 -27.02
C PRO A 469 7.93 14.97 -26.20
N MET A 470 8.13 13.80 -26.81
CA MET A 470 8.09 12.51 -26.12
C MET A 470 9.22 12.34 -25.09
N ILE A 471 10.44 12.80 -25.39
CA ILE A 471 11.56 12.80 -24.43
C ILE A 471 11.27 13.76 -23.28
N VAL A 472 10.76 14.97 -23.56
CA VAL A 472 10.39 15.94 -22.51
C VAL A 472 9.33 15.34 -21.58
N GLY A 473 8.31 14.70 -22.15
CA GLY A 473 7.29 14.00 -21.38
C GLY A 473 7.82 12.78 -20.62
N GLY A 474 8.81 12.07 -21.17
CA GLY A 474 9.51 10.98 -20.49
C GLY A 474 10.33 11.44 -19.29
N LEU A 475 11.05 12.55 -19.42
CA LEU A 475 11.78 13.17 -18.31
C LEU A 475 10.82 13.68 -17.22
N ALA A 476 9.72 14.30 -17.63
CA ALA A 476 8.69 14.77 -16.71
C ALA A 476 8.01 13.60 -15.96
N ALA A 477 7.89 12.43 -16.59
CA ALA A 477 7.37 11.22 -15.96
C ALA A 477 8.29 10.68 -14.84
N ARG A 478 9.59 10.99 -14.91
CA ARG A 478 10.60 10.56 -13.94
C ARG A 478 10.76 11.49 -12.75
N ASN A 479 10.07 12.63 -12.75
CA ASN A 479 10.00 13.53 -11.62
C ASN A 479 8.67 13.34 -10.87
N ALA A 480 8.75 13.03 -9.57
CA ALA A 480 7.57 12.66 -8.77
C ALA A 480 6.50 13.76 -8.71
N SER A 481 6.89 15.04 -8.77
CA SER A 481 5.93 16.15 -8.75
C SER A 481 5.16 16.34 -10.06
N THR A 482 5.74 15.92 -11.19
CA THR A 482 5.16 16.08 -12.53
C THR A 482 4.63 14.78 -13.13
N ALA A 483 4.90 13.61 -12.53
CA ALA A 483 4.62 12.30 -13.10
C ALA A 483 3.17 12.11 -13.59
N LEU A 484 2.17 12.59 -12.83
CA LEU A 484 0.76 12.47 -13.23
C LEU A 484 0.38 13.40 -14.40
N ALA A 485 0.94 14.61 -14.44
CA ALA A 485 0.75 15.52 -15.55
C ALA A 485 1.45 14.97 -16.80
N ALA A 486 2.66 14.43 -16.65
CA ALA A 486 3.41 13.79 -17.71
C ALA A 486 2.68 12.57 -18.30
N ALA A 487 1.98 11.79 -17.47
CA ALA A 487 1.16 10.67 -17.95
C ALA A 487 0.04 11.14 -18.89
N ALA A 488 -0.69 12.21 -18.54
CA ALA A 488 -1.71 12.80 -19.42
C ALA A 488 -1.06 13.37 -20.69
N TYR A 489 0.05 14.08 -20.53
CA TYR A 489 0.80 14.68 -21.62
C TYR A 489 1.23 13.63 -22.67
N ASN A 490 1.89 12.56 -22.25
CA ASN A 490 2.37 11.51 -23.15
C ASN A 490 1.22 10.78 -23.87
N ILE A 491 0.09 10.57 -23.19
CA ILE A 491 -1.08 9.91 -23.79
C ILE A 491 -1.76 10.83 -24.80
N PHE A 492 -2.08 12.06 -24.41
CA PHE A 492 -2.91 12.94 -25.23
C PHE A 492 -2.13 13.67 -26.32
N THR A 493 -0.83 13.90 -26.15
CA THR A 493 -0.04 14.58 -27.18
C THR A 493 -0.06 13.76 -28.47
N ILE A 494 0.23 12.46 -28.39
CA ILE A 494 0.22 11.60 -29.59
C ILE A 494 -1.21 11.31 -30.09
N ASN A 495 -2.20 11.29 -29.17
CA ASN A 495 -3.61 11.13 -29.54
C ASN A 495 -4.12 12.29 -30.40
N MET A 496 -3.76 13.52 -30.04
CA MET A 496 -4.19 14.73 -30.71
C MET A 496 -3.36 15.07 -31.94
N ILE A 497 -2.08 14.64 -31.99
CA ILE A 497 -1.29 14.75 -33.23
C ILE A 497 -1.85 13.79 -34.29
N SER A 498 -2.29 12.59 -33.89
CA SER A 498 -2.99 11.64 -34.76
C SER A 498 -2.27 11.39 -36.10
N PRO A 499 -0.99 10.94 -36.08
CA PRO A 499 -0.23 10.72 -37.32
C PRO A 499 -0.83 9.56 -38.12
N LEU A 500 -1.12 9.78 -39.41
CA LEU A 500 -1.77 8.85 -40.34
C LEU A 500 -0.96 8.73 -41.64
N ASN A 501 -1.11 7.61 -42.37
CA ASN A 501 -0.40 7.38 -43.65
C ASN A 501 -0.90 8.24 -44.82
N GLY A 502 -2.19 8.55 -44.85
CA GLY A 502 -2.86 9.10 -46.04
C GLY A 502 -3.57 10.42 -45.82
N GLY A 503 -3.37 11.10 -44.69
CA GLY A 503 -4.13 12.32 -44.40
C GLY A 503 -3.66 13.07 -43.17
N ARG A 504 -4.15 14.30 -43.08
CA ARG A 504 -3.98 15.23 -41.96
C ARG A 504 -5.35 15.50 -41.36
N GLU A 505 -5.42 15.63 -40.03
CA GLU A 505 -6.63 16.16 -39.39
C GLU A 505 -6.86 17.61 -39.81
N THR A 506 -8.10 17.94 -40.20
CA THR A 506 -8.48 19.33 -40.47
C THR A 506 -8.34 20.16 -39.20
N GLU A 507 -8.11 21.47 -39.34
CA GLU A 507 -7.96 22.40 -38.23
C GLU A 507 -9.22 22.38 -37.34
N ILE A 508 -10.40 22.33 -37.97
CA ILE A 508 -11.69 22.26 -37.28
C ILE A 508 -11.81 20.94 -36.49
N ALA A 509 -11.42 19.81 -37.09
CA ALA A 509 -11.42 18.52 -36.39
C ALA A 509 -10.45 18.54 -35.20
N TYR A 510 -9.25 19.10 -35.39
CA TYR A 510 -8.26 19.25 -34.34
C TYR A 510 -8.83 20.05 -33.15
N PHE A 511 -9.35 21.26 -33.40
CA PHE A 511 -9.89 22.10 -32.32
C PHE A 511 -11.07 21.44 -31.62
N ASN A 512 -11.97 20.78 -32.34
CA ASN A 512 -13.10 20.07 -31.74
C ASN A 512 -12.64 18.88 -30.87
N SER A 513 -11.72 18.05 -31.36
CA SER A 513 -11.15 16.92 -30.60
C SER A 513 -10.35 17.38 -29.39
N ALA A 514 -9.57 18.46 -29.54
CA ALA A 514 -8.81 19.07 -28.45
C ALA A 514 -9.73 19.63 -27.35
N VAL A 515 -10.77 20.38 -27.74
CA VAL A 515 -11.78 20.92 -26.81
C VAL A 515 -12.53 19.78 -26.10
N ALA A 516 -12.96 18.73 -26.81
CA ALA A 516 -13.60 17.56 -26.22
C ALA A 516 -12.72 16.88 -25.18
N THR A 517 -11.42 16.75 -25.45
CA THR A 517 -10.49 16.11 -24.53
C THR A 517 -10.18 16.97 -23.30
N VAL A 518 -9.96 18.27 -23.49
CA VAL A 518 -9.72 19.20 -22.38
C VAL A 518 -10.96 19.33 -21.50
N LEU A 519 -12.15 19.51 -22.09
CA LEU A 519 -13.40 19.56 -21.36
C LEU A 519 -13.69 18.24 -20.65
N GLY A 520 -13.46 17.10 -21.30
CA GLY A 520 -13.66 15.78 -20.67
C GLY A 520 -12.78 15.60 -19.42
N ALA A 521 -11.50 15.97 -19.50
CA ALA A 521 -10.59 15.94 -18.36
C ALA A 521 -11.01 16.94 -17.26
N GLY A 522 -11.46 18.14 -17.64
CA GLY A 522 -11.94 19.16 -16.70
C GLY A 522 -13.24 18.75 -15.99
N CYS A 523 -14.21 18.20 -16.73
CA CYS A 523 -15.44 17.65 -16.18
C CYS A 523 -15.17 16.51 -15.21
N ALA A 524 -14.18 15.65 -15.47
CA ALA A 524 -13.78 14.61 -14.52
C ALA A 524 -13.33 15.21 -13.17
N VAL A 525 -12.59 16.32 -13.17
CA VAL A 525 -12.23 17.05 -11.93
C VAL A 525 -13.48 17.52 -11.18
N LEU A 526 -14.46 18.08 -11.91
CA LEU A 526 -15.73 18.53 -11.32
C LEU A 526 -16.53 17.36 -10.74
N ILE A 527 -16.61 16.23 -11.44
CA ILE A 527 -17.29 15.02 -10.98
C ILE A 527 -16.72 14.54 -9.64
N PHE A 528 -15.40 14.46 -9.50
CA PHE A 528 -14.78 14.06 -8.24
C PHE A 528 -14.97 15.08 -7.10
N ARG A 529 -15.28 16.33 -7.43
CA ARG A 529 -15.62 17.38 -6.45
C ARG A 529 -17.10 17.44 -6.10
N MET A 530 -18.01 17.02 -6.99
CA MET A 530 -19.45 17.21 -6.83
C MET A 530 -20.17 15.91 -6.46
N VAL A 531 -19.82 14.78 -7.08
CA VAL A 531 -20.54 13.51 -6.91
C VAL A 531 -19.88 12.67 -5.82
N LEU A 532 -20.54 12.60 -4.65
CA LEU A 532 -20.03 11.93 -3.45
C LEU A 532 -18.59 12.35 -3.14
N PRO A 533 -18.35 13.64 -2.82
CA PRO A 533 -17.01 14.20 -2.71
C PRO A 533 -16.15 13.44 -1.69
N PHE A 534 -14.87 13.29 -2.03
CA PHE A 534 -13.90 12.72 -1.12
C PHE A 534 -13.71 13.66 0.09
N ASN A 535 -14.01 13.17 1.29
CA ASN A 535 -13.81 13.89 2.53
C ASN A 535 -12.85 13.12 3.45
N THR A 536 -11.65 13.67 3.64
CA THR A 536 -10.59 13.10 4.49
C THR A 536 -11.07 12.87 5.93
N ASP A 537 -11.93 13.74 6.48
CA ASP A 537 -12.48 13.58 7.83
C ASP A 537 -13.39 12.37 7.94
N SER A 538 -14.23 12.16 6.92
CA SER A 538 -15.15 11.03 6.86
C SER A 538 -14.42 9.70 6.69
N VAL A 539 -13.32 9.69 5.92
CA VAL A 539 -12.44 8.52 5.78
C VAL A 539 -11.77 8.19 7.12
N ARG A 540 -11.17 9.19 7.78
CA ARG A 540 -10.55 9.04 9.10
C ARG A 540 -11.54 8.54 10.16
N TRP A 541 -12.74 9.10 10.18
CA TRP A 541 -13.81 8.69 11.10
C TRP A 541 -14.23 7.22 10.90
N ARG A 542 -14.53 6.82 9.66
CA ARG A 542 -14.89 5.44 9.32
C ARG A 542 -13.76 4.47 9.66
N MET A 543 -12.52 4.86 9.38
CA MET A 543 -11.33 4.08 9.69
C MET A 543 -11.19 3.83 11.19
N ARG A 544 -11.33 4.88 12.01
CA ARG A 544 -11.34 4.78 13.47
C ARG A 544 -12.44 3.84 13.95
N GLY A 545 -13.66 4.01 13.47
CA GLY A 545 -14.79 3.13 13.80
C GLY A 545 -14.50 1.66 13.49
N ARG A 546 -13.84 1.36 12.35
CA ARG A 546 -13.42 0.00 12.00
C ARG A 546 -12.31 -0.53 12.91
N ILE A 547 -11.33 0.27 13.29
CA ILE A 547 -10.26 -0.14 14.23
C ILE A 547 -10.89 -0.60 15.56
N LEU A 548 -11.78 0.20 16.12
CA LEU A 548 -12.43 -0.11 17.39
C LEU A 548 -13.37 -1.31 17.26
N GLY A 549 -14.09 -1.41 16.13
CA GLY A 549 -14.92 -2.58 15.80
C GLY A 549 -14.10 -3.87 15.68
N ASP A 550 -12.88 -3.81 15.16
CA ASP A 550 -12.02 -4.99 15.06
C ASP A 550 -11.43 -5.42 16.39
N LEU A 551 -11.04 -4.48 17.27
CA LEU A 551 -10.65 -4.80 18.65
C LEU A 551 -11.76 -5.58 19.36
N ARG A 552 -13.01 -5.14 19.17
CA ARG A 552 -14.19 -5.84 19.69
C ARG A 552 -14.32 -7.25 19.08
N ARG A 553 -14.17 -7.39 17.76
CA ARG A 553 -14.24 -8.68 17.06
C ARG A 553 -13.12 -9.64 17.46
N LEU A 554 -11.90 -9.13 17.69
CA LEU A 554 -10.77 -9.93 18.17
C LEU A 554 -11.06 -10.59 19.51
N ALA A 555 -11.71 -9.87 20.42
CA ALA A 555 -12.10 -10.42 21.73
C ALA A 555 -13.27 -11.41 21.63
N ALA A 556 -14.20 -11.21 20.68
CA ALA A 556 -15.44 -11.99 20.56
C ALA A 556 -15.34 -13.23 19.65
N SER A 557 -14.37 -13.28 18.74
CA SER A 557 -14.26 -14.37 17.74
C SER A 557 -14.08 -15.74 18.39
N PRO A 558 -14.81 -16.80 18.00
CA PRO A 558 -14.59 -18.15 18.52
C PRO A 558 -13.19 -18.69 18.19
N ALA A 559 -12.74 -18.48 16.96
CA ALA A 559 -11.40 -18.89 16.51
C ALA A 559 -10.30 -18.02 17.12
N LEU A 560 -9.15 -18.65 17.39
CA LEU A 560 -7.93 -17.96 17.81
C LEU A 560 -7.42 -17.05 16.67
N PRO A 561 -7.25 -15.73 16.90
CA PRO A 561 -6.86 -14.81 15.85
C PRO A 561 -5.36 -14.92 15.55
N ASP A 562 -4.99 -14.73 14.28
CA ASP A 562 -3.60 -14.70 13.86
C ASP A 562 -2.97 -13.32 14.11
N THR A 563 -1.88 -13.33 14.90
CA THR A 563 -1.04 -12.17 15.20
C THR A 563 -0.57 -11.43 13.95
N ARG A 564 -0.11 -12.16 12.93
CA ARG A 564 0.48 -11.55 11.73
C ARG A 564 -0.57 -10.83 10.90
N ARG A 565 -1.77 -11.40 10.80
CA ARG A 565 -2.91 -10.75 10.14
C ARG A 565 -3.29 -9.45 10.84
N TRP A 566 -3.33 -9.45 12.17
CA TRP A 566 -3.67 -8.25 12.94
C TRP A 566 -2.66 -7.11 12.73
N VAL A 567 -1.37 -7.43 12.80
CA VAL A 567 -0.29 -6.45 12.58
C VAL A 567 -0.32 -5.95 11.14
N GLY A 568 -0.50 -6.83 10.15
CA GLY A 568 -0.65 -6.43 8.76
C GLY A 568 -1.81 -5.48 8.49
N TYR A 569 -2.99 -5.77 9.05
CA TYR A 569 -4.16 -4.89 8.93
C TYR A 569 -3.92 -3.51 9.57
N SER A 570 -3.26 -3.49 10.72
CA SER A 570 -2.95 -2.27 11.46
C SER A 570 -1.88 -1.43 10.77
N ALA A 571 -0.86 -2.10 10.20
CA ALA A 571 0.16 -1.47 9.38
C ALA A 571 -0.48 -0.85 8.12
N ASP A 572 -1.26 -1.61 7.34
CA ASP A 572 -1.95 -1.12 6.13
C ASP A 572 -2.82 0.13 6.42
N ARG A 573 -3.45 0.15 7.60
CA ARG A 573 -4.17 1.31 8.13
C ARG A 573 -3.26 2.50 8.38
N MET A 574 -2.13 2.29 9.04
CA MET A 574 -1.11 3.30 9.27
C MET A 574 -0.67 3.94 7.96
N ALA A 575 -0.31 3.14 6.96
CA ALA A 575 0.15 3.67 5.68
C ALA A 575 -0.94 4.47 4.96
N ARG A 576 -2.21 4.05 5.03
CA ARG A 576 -3.31 4.89 4.54
C ARG A 576 -3.31 6.25 5.22
N VAL A 577 -3.25 6.32 6.56
CA VAL A 577 -3.23 7.60 7.28
C VAL A 577 -2.03 8.47 6.88
N VAL A 578 -0.84 7.87 6.79
CA VAL A 578 0.38 8.58 6.36
C VAL A 578 0.23 9.13 4.95
N ARG A 579 -0.30 8.34 4.00
CA ARG A 579 -0.49 8.82 2.62
C ARG A 579 -1.56 9.89 2.50
N HIS A 580 -2.57 9.87 3.37
CA HIS A 580 -3.61 10.90 3.46
C HIS A 580 -3.18 12.17 4.22
N ALA A 581 -2.00 12.14 4.85
CA ALA A 581 -1.51 13.23 5.69
C ALA A 581 -1.18 14.52 4.91
N GLY A 582 -0.92 14.39 3.60
CA GLY A 582 -0.33 15.49 2.83
C GLY A 582 1.07 15.86 3.33
N PRO A 583 1.70 16.92 2.76
CA PRO A 583 3.09 17.29 3.06
C PRO A 583 3.29 18.02 4.40
N ALA A 584 2.23 18.36 5.13
CA ALA A 584 2.33 19.00 6.45
C ALA A 584 1.58 18.12 7.48
N PRO A 585 2.27 17.44 8.40
CA PRO A 585 1.62 16.59 9.39
C PRO A 585 0.87 17.48 10.39
N ALA A 586 -0.41 17.72 10.12
CA ALA A 586 -1.29 18.34 11.11
C ALA A 586 -1.25 17.47 12.39
N PRO A 587 -1.28 18.08 13.60
CA PRO A 587 -1.29 17.37 14.89
C PRO A 587 -2.34 16.24 14.95
N VAL A 588 -3.43 16.39 14.18
CA VAL A 588 -4.48 15.39 14.03
C VAL A 588 -3.96 14.09 13.41
N ILE A 589 -3.15 14.16 12.34
CA ILE A 589 -2.59 12.97 11.69
C ILE A 589 -1.72 12.21 12.67
N GLU A 590 -0.85 12.91 13.40
CA GLU A 590 0.01 12.30 14.40
C GLU A 590 -0.84 11.54 15.44
N ALA A 591 -1.88 12.17 15.99
CA ALA A 591 -2.78 11.48 16.91
C ALA A 591 -3.46 10.23 16.32
N TYR A 592 -3.85 10.25 15.04
CA TYR A 592 -4.38 9.07 14.36
C TYR A 592 -3.32 7.96 14.21
N LEU A 593 -2.07 8.31 13.93
CA LEU A 593 -0.97 7.34 13.91
C LEU A 593 -0.75 6.76 15.32
N GLN A 594 -0.84 7.58 16.38
CA GLN A 594 -0.66 7.14 17.77
C GLN A 594 -1.73 6.13 18.14
N GLY A 595 -2.98 6.52 17.90
CA GLY A 595 -4.13 5.71 18.24
C GLY A 595 -4.21 4.40 17.46
N THR A 596 -3.77 4.41 16.20
CA THR A 596 -3.69 3.18 15.40
C THR A 596 -2.60 2.24 15.93
N LEU A 597 -1.45 2.77 16.39
CA LEU A 597 -0.41 1.98 17.06
C LEU A 597 -0.90 1.42 18.39
N ALA A 598 -1.53 2.25 19.23
CA ALA A 598 -2.10 1.83 20.50
C ALA A 598 -3.13 0.71 20.30
N ALA A 599 -4.05 0.88 19.34
CA ALA A 599 -5.00 -0.17 18.98
C ALA A 599 -4.28 -1.46 18.52
N MET A 600 -3.23 -1.36 17.69
CA MET A 600 -2.42 -2.50 17.28
C MET A 600 -1.84 -3.23 18.49
N THR A 601 -1.20 -2.50 19.41
CA THR A 601 -0.59 -3.04 20.63
C THR A 601 -1.62 -3.67 21.56
N ILE A 602 -2.78 -3.03 21.77
CA ILE A 602 -3.89 -3.60 22.55
C ILE A 602 -4.36 -4.91 21.90
N GLY A 603 -4.62 -4.91 20.60
CA GLY A 603 -5.10 -6.09 19.89
C GLY A 603 -4.11 -7.27 19.94
N LEU A 604 -2.81 -7.00 19.85
CA LEU A 604 -1.75 -8.00 19.98
C LEU A 604 -1.76 -8.66 21.36
N ASN A 605 -1.88 -7.86 22.43
CA ASN A 605 -1.95 -8.40 23.79
C ASN A 605 -3.28 -9.12 24.06
N VAL A 606 -4.40 -8.69 23.44
CA VAL A 606 -5.66 -9.45 23.48
C VAL A 606 -5.51 -10.82 22.83
N ILE A 607 -4.89 -10.91 21.65
CA ILE A 607 -4.64 -12.19 20.95
C ILE A 607 -3.83 -13.15 21.83
N ARG A 608 -2.82 -12.63 22.52
CA ARG A 608 -1.96 -13.41 23.41
C ARG A 608 -2.68 -13.85 24.68
N LEU A 609 -3.45 -12.95 25.29
CA LEU A 609 -4.27 -13.26 26.44
C LEU A 609 -5.30 -14.36 26.10
N ARG A 610 -5.83 -14.35 24.87
CA ARG A 610 -6.70 -15.41 24.34
C ARG A 610 -5.96 -16.74 24.11
N HIS A 611 -4.76 -16.72 23.56
CA HIS A 611 -3.94 -17.93 23.41
C HIS A 611 -3.59 -18.54 24.77
N LEU A 612 -3.21 -17.69 25.73
CA LEU A 612 -2.93 -18.09 27.10
C LEU A 612 -4.17 -18.70 27.77
N HIS A 613 -5.33 -18.07 27.60
CA HIS A 613 -6.60 -18.60 28.10
C HIS A 613 -6.97 -19.95 27.47
N ALA A 614 -6.71 -20.12 26.16
CA ALA A 614 -7.04 -21.35 25.43
C ALA A 614 -6.19 -22.56 25.85
N ARG A 615 -4.99 -22.33 26.40
CA ARG A 615 -4.14 -23.41 26.95
C ARG A 615 -4.70 -24.03 28.23
N GLN A 616 -5.63 -23.36 28.91
CA GLN A 616 -6.26 -23.81 30.16
C GLN A 616 -5.28 -24.12 31.32
N GLN A 617 -4.08 -23.52 31.29
CA GLN A 617 -3.06 -23.70 32.33
C GLN A 617 -3.17 -22.69 33.50
N LEU A 618 -4.04 -21.67 33.39
CA LEU A 618 -4.28 -20.72 34.48
C LEU A 618 -5.11 -21.37 35.62
N PRO A 619 -4.78 -21.11 36.90
CA PRO A 619 -5.63 -21.54 37.99
C PRO A 619 -7.03 -20.90 37.90
N PRO A 620 -8.09 -21.58 38.37
CA PRO A 620 -9.47 -21.09 38.26
C PRO A 620 -9.69 -19.67 38.83
N SER A 621 -8.96 -19.32 39.89
CA SER A 621 -8.94 -18.00 40.52
C SER A 621 -8.36 -16.91 39.61
N ALA A 622 -7.28 -17.21 38.89
CA ALA A 622 -6.61 -16.31 37.93
C ALA A 622 -7.34 -16.23 36.59
N ARG A 623 -8.08 -17.29 36.22
CA ARG A 623 -8.85 -17.36 34.98
C ARG A 623 -10.00 -16.35 34.93
N ARG A 624 -10.72 -16.14 36.05
CA ARG A 624 -11.88 -15.24 36.12
C ARG A 624 -11.54 -13.78 35.78
N PRO A 625 -10.52 -13.12 36.37
CA PRO A 625 -10.14 -11.76 36.00
C PRO A 625 -9.83 -11.60 34.51
N VAL A 626 -9.13 -12.57 33.92
CA VAL A 626 -8.78 -12.61 32.49
C VAL A 626 -10.06 -12.67 31.63
N GLU A 627 -11.01 -13.56 31.97
CA GLU A 627 -12.30 -13.68 31.30
C GLU A 627 -13.13 -12.39 31.38
N VAL A 628 -13.12 -11.70 32.53
CA VAL A 628 -13.85 -10.43 32.71
C VAL A 628 -13.30 -9.36 31.78
N VAL A 629 -11.98 -9.23 31.66
CA VAL A 629 -11.34 -8.27 30.74
C VAL A 629 -11.67 -8.62 29.28
N LEU A 630 -11.55 -9.89 28.88
CA LEU A 630 -11.90 -10.32 27.51
C LEU A 630 -13.37 -10.07 27.20
N ARG A 631 -14.28 -10.45 28.10
CA ARG A 631 -15.73 -10.20 27.97
C ARG A 631 -16.01 -8.71 27.87
N ARG A 632 -15.31 -7.88 28.63
CA ARG A 632 -15.48 -6.42 28.54
C ARG A 632 -14.98 -5.87 27.20
N MET A 633 -13.87 -6.38 26.68
CA MET A 633 -13.38 -6.04 25.34
C MET A 633 -14.39 -6.41 24.23
N THR A 634 -15.20 -7.48 24.39
CA THR A 634 -16.29 -7.80 23.44
C THR A 634 -17.42 -6.77 23.41
N GLN A 635 -17.51 -5.91 24.44
CA GLN A 635 -18.49 -4.83 24.56
C GLN A 635 -17.87 -3.46 24.31
N PHE A 636 -16.63 -3.42 23.80
CA PHE A 636 -15.93 -2.18 23.58
C PHE A 636 -16.61 -1.35 22.48
N THR A 637 -17.24 -0.25 22.88
CA THR A 637 -17.92 0.71 21.99
C THR A 637 -17.18 2.05 21.88
N GLY A 638 -15.94 2.11 22.37
CA GLY A 638 -15.13 3.33 22.48
C GLY A 638 -15.19 4.02 23.85
N ARG A 639 -16.04 3.56 24.78
CA ARG A 639 -15.93 3.99 26.20
C ARG A 639 -14.86 3.14 26.91
N TYR A 640 -13.63 3.66 26.98
CA TYR A 640 -12.46 2.92 27.46
C TYR A 640 -12.33 2.87 28.99
N GLY A 641 -12.81 3.87 29.75
CA GLY A 641 -12.53 3.99 31.19
C GLY A 641 -12.92 2.78 32.04
N ARG A 642 -14.09 2.15 31.80
CA ARG A 642 -14.47 0.92 32.52
C ARG A 642 -13.59 -0.28 32.13
N THR A 643 -13.16 -0.36 30.88
CA THR A 643 -12.32 -1.45 30.39
C THR A 643 -10.90 -1.34 30.93
N ALA A 644 -10.35 -0.13 30.97
CA ALA A 644 -9.07 0.17 31.61
C ALA A 644 -9.11 -0.16 33.10
N ALA A 645 -10.14 0.29 33.83
CA ALA A 645 -10.31 -0.02 35.25
C ALA A 645 -10.39 -1.53 35.53
N MET A 646 -11.10 -2.30 34.69
CA MET A 646 -11.15 -3.77 34.81
C MET A 646 -9.79 -4.42 34.51
N ALA A 647 -9.03 -3.91 33.54
CA ALA A 647 -7.69 -4.39 33.25
C ALA A 647 -6.74 -4.13 34.42
N HIS A 648 -6.76 -2.93 35.01
CA HIS A 648 -6.02 -2.59 36.23
C HIS A 648 -6.39 -3.48 37.42
N ALA A 649 -7.69 -3.69 37.64
CA ALA A 649 -8.17 -4.56 38.71
C ALA A 649 -7.70 -6.01 38.49
N ALA A 650 -7.78 -6.52 37.26
CA ALA A 650 -7.30 -7.86 36.92
C ALA A 650 -5.79 -7.99 37.15
N THR A 651 -4.98 -7.00 36.73
CA THR A 651 -3.54 -6.96 36.98
C THR A 651 -3.23 -7.04 38.47
N ARG A 652 -3.93 -6.25 39.30
CA ARG A 652 -3.74 -6.24 40.76
C ARG A 652 -4.10 -7.58 41.40
N ILE A 653 -5.22 -8.17 41.00
CA ILE A 653 -5.66 -9.49 41.50
C ILE A 653 -4.65 -10.58 41.12
N LEU A 654 -4.19 -10.59 39.86
CA LEU A 654 -3.21 -11.56 39.38
C LEU A 654 -1.87 -11.44 40.11
N ARG A 655 -1.39 -10.22 40.39
CA ARG A 655 -0.16 -10.00 41.19
C ARG A 655 -0.29 -10.63 42.58
N GLN A 656 -1.43 -10.45 43.25
CA GLN A 656 -1.67 -11.05 44.58
C GLN A 656 -1.78 -12.58 44.54
N LEU A 657 -2.39 -13.13 43.49
CA LEU A 657 -2.51 -14.58 43.32
C LEU A 657 -1.17 -15.23 42.97
N GLU A 658 -0.35 -14.57 42.17
CA GLU A 658 0.97 -15.06 41.74
C GLU A 658 1.92 -15.24 42.92
N ILE A 659 1.92 -14.28 43.86
CA ILE A 659 2.73 -14.33 45.09
C ILE A 659 2.38 -15.55 45.97
N ARG A 660 1.12 -16.02 45.92
CA ARG A 660 0.60 -17.09 46.79
C ARG A 660 0.58 -18.46 46.12
N GLU A 661 0.88 -18.54 44.84
CA GLU A 661 0.84 -19.79 44.09
C GLU A 661 2.15 -20.56 44.26
N SER A 662 2.07 -21.85 44.55
CA SER A 662 3.24 -22.70 44.74
C SER A 662 3.72 -23.36 43.44
N ASP A 663 2.83 -23.51 42.46
CA ASP A 663 3.12 -24.18 41.20
C ASP A 663 3.83 -23.23 40.22
N ILE A 664 5.11 -23.53 39.92
CA ILE A 664 5.98 -22.72 39.05
C ILE A 664 5.37 -22.53 37.65
N GLU A 665 4.73 -23.57 37.08
CA GLU A 665 4.13 -23.48 35.74
C GLU A 665 2.97 -22.48 35.74
N LYS A 666 2.11 -22.55 36.76
CA LYS A 666 0.99 -21.61 36.94
C LYS A 666 1.47 -20.19 37.19
N ARG A 667 2.55 -20.00 37.97
CA ARG A 667 3.18 -18.69 38.20
C ARG A 667 3.70 -18.07 36.91
N LEU A 668 4.34 -18.87 36.05
CA LEU A 668 4.81 -18.41 34.73
C LEU A 668 3.65 -17.97 33.83
N GLU A 669 2.54 -18.70 33.80
CA GLU A 669 1.35 -18.29 33.03
C GLU A 669 0.69 -17.03 33.62
N MET A 670 0.63 -16.88 34.95
CA MET A 670 0.16 -15.64 35.57
C MET A 670 1.08 -14.45 35.27
N THR A 671 2.39 -14.65 35.29
CA THR A 671 3.39 -13.62 34.92
C THR A 671 3.13 -13.12 33.49
N ARG A 672 2.87 -14.02 32.54
CA ARG A 672 2.52 -13.65 31.15
C ARG A 672 1.19 -12.90 31.09
N ALA A 673 0.17 -13.34 31.82
CA ALA A 673 -1.12 -12.66 31.89
C ALA A 673 -0.99 -11.23 32.42
N ILE A 674 -0.21 -11.02 33.50
CA ILE A 674 0.12 -9.71 34.06
C ILE A 674 0.83 -8.84 33.01
N ALA A 675 1.84 -9.39 32.34
CA ALA A 675 2.60 -8.67 31.31
C ALA A 675 1.73 -8.19 30.14
N TYR A 676 0.70 -8.95 29.76
CA TYR A 676 -0.23 -8.56 28.68
C TYR A 676 -1.27 -7.54 29.18
N LEU A 677 -1.80 -7.72 30.38
CA LEU A 677 -2.78 -6.80 30.97
C LEU A 677 -2.20 -5.42 31.27
N LEU A 678 -0.94 -5.35 31.74
CA LEU A 678 -0.24 -4.09 32.02
C LEU A 678 -0.17 -3.20 30.78
N VAL A 679 0.15 -3.78 29.61
CA VAL A 679 0.19 -3.04 28.35
C VAL A 679 -1.22 -2.65 27.91
N ILE A 680 -2.20 -3.55 28.03
CA ILE A 680 -3.59 -3.22 27.70
C ILE A 680 -4.09 -2.05 28.54
N SER A 681 -3.89 -2.06 29.87
CA SER A 681 -4.36 -1.00 30.74
C SER A 681 -3.68 0.34 30.44
N ASN A 682 -2.35 0.34 30.29
CA ASN A 682 -1.62 1.59 30.02
C ASN A 682 -1.96 2.20 28.66
N GLU A 683 -2.05 1.39 27.59
CA GLU A 683 -2.41 1.88 26.26
C GLU A 683 -3.85 2.41 26.21
N LEU A 684 -4.78 1.80 26.97
CA LEU A 684 -6.15 2.28 27.09
C LEU A 684 -6.23 3.65 27.77
N ASP A 685 -5.38 3.91 28.76
CA ASP A 685 -5.33 5.20 29.47
C ASP A 685 -4.65 6.30 28.65
N GLN A 686 -3.45 6.02 28.12
CA GLN A 686 -2.67 7.01 27.36
C GLN A 686 -3.32 7.44 26.04
N ASN A 687 -4.17 6.59 25.45
CA ASN A 687 -4.81 6.86 24.16
C ASN A 687 -6.33 7.03 24.26
N ALA A 688 -6.80 7.37 25.46
CA ALA A 688 -8.15 7.76 25.82
C ALA A 688 -8.92 8.50 24.71
N ASP A 689 -8.36 9.63 24.25
CA ASP A 689 -9.03 10.52 23.31
C ASP A 689 -9.25 9.85 21.96
N PHE A 690 -8.27 9.09 21.47
CA PHE A 690 -8.41 8.33 20.23
C PHE A 690 -9.34 7.14 20.36
N LEU A 691 -9.45 6.53 21.55
CA LEU A 691 -10.35 5.39 21.74
C LEU A 691 -11.82 5.82 21.90
N ASN A 692 -12.09 7.09 22.23
CA ASN A 692 -13.45 7.63 22.41
C ASN A 692 -14.26 7.89 21.12
N ALA A 693 -14.95 6.87 20.61
CA ALA A 693 -15.76 6.96 19.39
C ALA A 693 -17.02 7.84 19.45
N GLN A 694 -17.29 8.57 20.54
CA GLN A 694 -18.53 9.37 20.67
C GLN A 694 -18.50 10.69 19.91
N ARG A 695 -17.31 11.23 19.62
CA ARG A 695 -17.15 12.51 18.90
C ARG A 695 -16.07 12.38 17.82
N PRO A 696 -16.24 13.04 16.66
CA PRO A 696 -15.17 13.22 15.68
C PRO A 696 -13.89 13.64 16.37
N TYR A 697 -12.79 12.94 16.11
CA TYR A 697 -11.50 13.28 16.71
C TYR A 697 -11.04 14.63 16.13
N ARG A 698 -11.21 15.69 16.91
CA ARG A 698 -10.62 17.01 16.70
C ARG A 698 -9.73 17.23 17.93
N ARG A 699 -8.41 17.30 17.75
CA ARG A 699 -7.56 17.77 18.87
C ARG A 699 -7.99 19.22 19.11
N VAL A 700 -8.41 19.50 20.34
CA VAL A 700 -8.63 20.89 20.77
C VAL A 700 -7.24 21.50 20.88
N ASP A 701 -6.99 22.60 20.18
CA ASP A 701 -5.73 23.34 20.32
C ASP A 701 -5.64 23.83 21.78
N GLY A 702 -4.69 23.28 22.55
CA GLY A 702 -4.48 23.64 23.96
C GLY A 702 -4.45 22.44 24.91
N ALA A 703 -3.53 21.49 24.68
CA ALA A 703 -3.01 20.57 25.69
C ALA A 703 -1.62 20.09 25.27
#